data_AF-A0A0T0MNC6-F1
#
_entry.id   AF-A0A0T0MNC6-F1
#
_cell.length_a   1.000
_cell.length_b   1.000
_cell.length_c   1.000
_cell.angle_alpha   90.00
_cell.angle_beta   90.00
_cell.angle_gamma   90.00
#
_symmetry.space_group_name_H-M   'P 1'
#
loop_
_entity.id
_entity.type
_entity.pdbx_description
1 polymer ?
#
loop_
_entity_poly.entity_id
_entity_poly.type
_entity_poly.pdbx_seq_one_letter_code
_entity_poly.pdbx_strand_id
1 'polypeptide(L)'
;MPLRFAITMAATTLLNRPAVRASASAAAVVLVIVGALALLDPSGGLLAPVGGHGLPILGTGAVYRWAPLVIGLPVLLVATAAPVYALSRRGRTFVVAWAATVGAFAVAAAATGFAAALPLVGPHLSFWSALQHAVTTSGWAGAKGLVVGPLVAVAAALAHRFGSRATTDDTSEPDRDAVGVAVAVVLVVSVLAAVGFAATAWRGGPVGYAFAGPLVAPTAATGVLGTLAGIAVFVGAFALVVRWLTGRVVAAVWLAAVVAGLALGIVGAVIAAGTSRLPDAGPDSWWIATTLISLTTGIGYGVAVGLVATTVTAVAWRWRSRLPQAPHPRSRLVVGAAVAVLLLALPVLVGAPAAAGPQETAPVAPTGGMEPLTVLPAPEPGGLPIIGDVTGRQVVLRGVNVNQLIDYHLRDPEVPATQPLTDDDFAAIAAMGFNVVRLGMSWSRLEPTRGDLDEDYLDQVRAAVASAEEHGLYTVLDLHQDAWGNALARPEQQCDGGTSATTGWDGAPAWATITDGTLHCQFLARDLAPAVATAFGNFYTDRDGIQTALVRTWATVAGAFADEAAVAGYDLLNEPGIGAIPPTTSGLLLGRYYDAALTAIREAETTADGFHHLAFFEPSVLWSGLAFDVTPPPGFTDDRLLVFAPHPYSESITMEQAFGLTIASIERNLTVSARAAASYGAALWVGEWGWFGNPAIDGAKVDRFVDAQNRLGIGGAFWVWRQGCGSPETGSDATSSGNLVSVDCATGELSPPPEGYATPLSRAYPRDTRRPCPGRTRGRSPVGWTRWRPSRAVGTSRSLRPSTRTAPAARSTSGSRATRRRTSARRASTTWS
;
A
#
# COMPACT_ATOMS: atom_id res chain seq x y z
N MET A 1 -61.33 -7.39 -5.89
CA MET A 1 -60.87 -6.56 -4.74
C MET A 1 -60.43 -7.32 -3.45
N PRO A 2 -60.45 -8.66 -3.30
CA PRO A 2 -60.00 -9.29 -2.03
C PRO A 2 -58.48 -9.53 -1.93
N LEU A 3 -57.75 -9.58 -3.06
CA LEU A 3 -56.30 -9.86 -3.06
C LEU A 3 -55.47 -8.70 -2.49
N ARG A 4 -55.83 -7.44 -2.79
CA ARG A 4 -55.12 -6.26 -2.28
C ARG A 4 -55.26 -6.15 -0.76
N PHE A 5 -56.42 -6.42 -0.19
CA PHE A 5 -56.65 -6.33 1.26
C PHE A 5 -55.90 -7.43 2.04
N ALA A 6 -55.85 -8.66 1.52
CA ALA A 6 -55.10 -9.75 2.12
C ALA A 6 -53.58 -9.53 2.10
N ILE A 7 -53.05 -8.96 1.00
CA ILE A 7 -51.63 -8.59 0.89
C ILE A 7 -51.28 -7.46 1.86
N THR A 8 -52.14 -6.44 1.99
CA THR A 8 -51.91 -5.31 2.92
C THR A 8 -51.97 -5.76 4.39
N MET A 9 -52.88 -6.68 4.75
CA MET A 9 -52.97 -7.26 6.10
C MET A 9 -51.79 -8.19 6.43
N ALA A 10 -51.34 -9.01 5.47
CA ALA A 10 -50.17 -9.88 5.64
C ALA A 10 -48.87 -9.06 5.78
N ALA A 11 -48.73 -7.98 5.00
CA ALA A 11 -47.60 -7.06 5.09
C ALA A 11 -47.56 -6.33 6.45
N THR A 12 -48.71 -5.88 6.96
CA THR A 12 -48.80 -5.21 8.28
C THR A 12 -48.57 -6.17 9.45
N THR A 13 -48.96 -7.45 9.35
CA THR A 13 -48.66 -8.46 10.39
C THR A 13 -47.22 -8.94 10.39
N LEU A 14 -46.56 -9.04 9.23
CA LEU A 14 -45.12 -9.34 9.12
C LEU A 14 -44.25 -8.19 9.68
N LEU A 15 -44.62 -6.95 9.39
CA LEU A 15 -43.96 -5.74 9.92
C LEU A 15 -44.11 -5.59 11.44
N ASN A 16 -45.03 -6.31 12.10
CA ASN A 16 -45.16 -6.24 13.55
C ASN A 16 -44.14 -7.11 14.32
N ARG A 17 -43.38 -7.98 13.64
CA ARG A 17 -42.33 -8.77 14.31
C ARG A 17 -41.11 -7.90 14.65
N PRO A 18 -40.61 -7.90 15.91
CA PRO A 18 -39.44 -7.13 16.31
C PRO A 18 -38.20 -7.34 15.43
N ALA A 19 -37.91 -8.59 15.05
CA ALA A 19 -36.78 -8.94 14.20
C ALA A 19 -36.92 -8.41 12.75
N VAL A 20 -38.14 -8.37 12.20
CA VAL A 20 -38.40 -7.83 10.85
C VAL A 20 -38.12 -6.33 10.82
N ARG A 21 -38.61 -5.58 11.82
CA ARG A 21 -38.36 -4.13 11.90
C ARG A 21 -36.91 -3.79 12.16
N ALA A 22 -36.24 -4.55 13.02
CA ALA A 22 -34.80 -4.38 13.24
C ALA A 22 -34.02 -4.58 11.94
N SER A 23 -34.33 -5.64 11.19
CA SER A 23 -33.71 -5.94 9.90
C SER A 23 -33.99 -4.86 8.85
N ALA A 24 -35.24 -4.41 8.72
CA ALA A 24 -35.61 -3.36 7.77
C ALA A 24 -34.97 -2.02 8.13
N SER A 25 -34.94 -1.67 9.42
CA SER A 25 -34.29 -0.44 9.91
C SER A 25 -32.78 -0.47 9.68
N ALA A 26 -32.12 -1.61 9.90
CA ALA A 26 -30.69 -1.74 9.63
C ALA A 26 -30.38 -1.51 8.14
N ALA A 27 -31.13 -2.16 7.23
CA ALA A 27 -30.97 -1.99 5.79
C ALA A 27 -31.26 -0.55 5.35
N ALA A 28 -32.32 0.08 5.88
CA ALA A 28 -32.67 1.45 5.55
C ALA A 28 -31.59 2.46 5.98
N VAL A 29 -31.04 2.32 7.19
CA VAL A 29 -29.96 3.19 7.66
C VAL A 29 -28.67 2.98 6.86
N VAL A 30 -28.33 1.74 6.51
CA VAL A 30 -27.21 1.47 5.58
C VAL A 30 -27.43 2.17 4.24
N LEU A 31 -28.63 2.09 3.67
CA LEU A 31 -28.94 2.78 2.40
C LEU A 31 -28.81 4.31 2.53
N VAL A 32 -29.27 4.89 3.65
CA VAL A 32 -29.09 6.33 3.94
C VAL A 32 -27.60 6.68 4.08
N ILE A 33 -26.81 5.85 4.77
CA ILE A 33 -25.36 6.07 4.92
C ILE A 33 -24.67 6.02 3.56
N VAL A 34 -25.01 5.04 2.71
CA VAL A 34 -24.49 4.94 1.34
C VAL A 34 -24.84 6.21 0.56
N GLY A 35 -26.10 6.64 0.59
CA GLY A 35 -26.54 7.86 -0.10
C GLY A 35 -25.94 9.15 0.46
N ALA A 36 -25.69 9.23 1.77
CA ALA A 36 -25.08 10.40 2.40
C ALA A 36 -23.58 10.48 2.10
N LEU A 37 -22.86 9.36 2.24
CA LEU A 37 -21.43 9.30 1.90
C LEU A 37 -21.22 9.48 0.39
N ALA A 38 -22.20 9.11 -0.44
CA ALA A 38 -22.20 9.44 -1.85
C ALA A 38 -22.16 10.93 -2.18
N LEU A 39 -22.72 11.75 -1.31
CA LEU A 39 -22.77 13.20 -1.48
C LEU A 39 -21.58 13.89 -0.83
N LEU A 40 -20.99 13.28 0.22
CA LEU A 40 -19.95 13.88 1.05
C LEU A 40 -18.53 13.47 0.65
N ASP A 41 -18.38 12.35 -0.08
CA ASP A 41 -17.09 11.85 -0.56
C ASP A 41 -16.96 12.03 -2.07
N PRO A 42 -16.37 13.16 -2.54
CA PRO A 42 -16.20 13.38 -3.97
C PRO A 42 -15.38 12.26 -4.59
N SER A 43 -14.33 11.76 -3.91
CA SER A 43 -13.38 10.74 -4.41
C SER A 43 -14.00 9.40 -4.80
N GLY A 44 -15.25 9.13 -4.41
CA GLY A 44 -16.00 7.97 -4.87
C GLY A 44 -15.57 6.61 -4.32
N GLY A 45 -14.59 6.55 -3.42
CA GLY A 45 -14.06 5.29 -2.91
C GLY A 45 -13.38 5.32 -1.55
N LEU A 46 -12.90 6.48 -1.07
CA LEU A 46 -12.10 6.54 0.16
C LEU A 46 -12.97 6.39 1.42
N LEU A 47 -14.10 7.08 1.50
CA LEU A 47 -15.04 7.04 2.63
C LEU A 47 -16.31 6.26 2.29
N ALA A 48 -16.69 6.19 1.02
CA ALA A 48 -17.88 5.50 0.56
C ALA A 48 -17.88 3.97 0.85
N PRO A 49 -18.99 3.40 1.36
CA PRO A 49 -19.16 1.95 1.59
C PRO A 49 -19.22 1.12 0.30
N VAL A 50 -19.73 1.72 -0.75
CA VAL A 50 -19.96 1.14 -2.08
C VAL A 50 -19.52 2.23 -3.06
N GLY A 51 -18.52 1.94 -3.88
CA GLY A 51 -17.99 2.92 -4.85
C GLY A 51 -19.01 3.35 -5.91
N GLY A 52 -18.66 4.36 -6.71
CA GLY A 52 -19.48 4.84 -7.83
C GLY A 52 -20.00 6.28 -7.69
N HIS A 53 -19.27 7.18 -7.01
CA HIS A 53 -19.63 8.61 -6.95
C HIS A 53 -18.97 9.40 -8.07
N GLY A 54 -19.65 10.47 -8.50
CA GLY A 54 -19.31 11.22 -9.71
C GLY A 54 -19.83 10.59 -11.00
N LEU A 55 -20.53 9.45 -10.95
CA LEU A 55 -21.11 8.80 -12.13
C LEU A 55 -22.32 9.58 -12.66
N PRO A 56 -22.45 9.80 -13.99
CA PRO A 56 -23.71 10.25 -14.55
C PRO A 56 -24.81 9.20 -14.27
N ILE A 57 -26.01 9.66 -13.89
CA ILE A 57 -27.17 8.81 -13.51
C ILE A 57 -27.57 7.84 -14.64
N LEU A 58 -27.28 8.21 -15.89
CA LEU A 58 -27.44 7.40 -17.10
C LEU A 58 -26.15 7.51 -17.91
N GLY A 59 -25.44 6.40 -18.14
CA GLY A 59 -24.19 6.43 -18.92
C GLY A 59 -23.71 5.06 -19.37
N THR A 60 -22.97 5.04 -20.49
CA THR A 60 -22.25 3.88 -20.99
C THR A 60 -20.95 3.71 -20.20
N GLY A 61 -20.89 2.70 -19.33
CA GLY A 61 -19.70 2.37 -18.57
C GLY A 61 -19.54 0.85 -18.49
N ALA A 62 -18.30 0.38 -18.45
CA ALA A 62 -17.98 -1.04 -18.36
C ALA A 62 -18.49 -1.67 -17.04
N VAL A 63 -18.66 -3.00 -17.04
CA VAL A 63 -19.31 -3.78 -15.96
C VAL A 63 -18.70 -3.51 -14.57
N TYR A 64 -17.39 -3.30 -14.48
CA TYR A 64 -16.70 -3.03 -13.21
C TYR A 64 -17.14 -1.70 -12.58
N ARG A 65 -17.56 -0.70 -13.36
CA ARG A 65 -18.01 0.63 -12.88
C ARG A 65 -19.34 0.52 -12.14
N TRP A 66 -20.18 -0.43 -12.56
CA TRP A 66 -21.47 -0.72 -11.96
C TRP A 66 -21.42 -1.85 -10.92
N ALA A 67 -20.33 -2.62 -10.85
CA ALA A 67 -20.19 -3.72 -9.89
C ALA A 67 -20.41 -3.28 -8.42
N PRO A 68 -19.96 -2.11 -7.96
CA PRO A 68 -20.34 -1.62 -6.63
C PRO A 68 -21.86 -1.51 -6.46
N LEU A 69 -22.58 -0.92 -7.42
CA LEU A 69 -24.02 -0.65 -7.31
C LEU A 69 -24.90 -1.88 -7.59
N VAL A 70 -24.57 -2.68 -8.60
CA VAL A 70 -25.37 -3.83 -9.06
C VAL A 70 -25.09 -5.09 -8.25
N ILE A 71 -23.87 -5.23 -7.71
CA ILE A 71 -23.46 -6.40 -6.92
C ILE A 71 -23.24 -5.99 -5.46
N GLY A 72 -22.37 -5.00 -5.23
CA GLY A 72 -21.96 -4.58 -3.89
C GLY A 72 -23.13 -4.09 -3.02
N LEU A 73 -23.98 -3.20 -3.52
CA LEU A 73 -25.10 -2.64 -2.74
C LEU A 73 -26.15 -3.72 -2.37
N PRO A 74 -26.64 -4.57 -3.30
CA PRO A 74 -27.51 -5.69 -2.92
C PRO A 74 -26.87 -6.63 -1.90
N VAL A 75 -25.60 -6.99 -2.09
CA VAL A 75 -24.86 -7.84 -1.14
C VAL A 75 -24.75 -7.17 0.23
N LEU A 76 -24.41 -5.89 0.29
CA LEU A 76 -24.32 -5.10 1.51
C LEU A 76 -25.65 -5.08 2.28
N LEU A 77 -26.76 -4.81 1.58
CA LEU A 77 -28.09 -4.76 2.19
C LEU A 77 -28.51 -6.14 2.71
N VAL A 78 -28.34 -7.20 1.91
CA VAL A 78 -28.71 -8.57 2.30
C VAL A 78 -27.84 -9.08 3.44
N ALA A 79 -26.51 -8.90 3.37
CA ALA A 79 -25.57 -9.33 4.40
C ALA A 79 -25.73 -8.53 5.71
N THR A 80 -26.27 -7.31 5.66
CA THR A 80 -26.68 -6.58 6.86
C THR A 80 -28.01 -7.10 7.41
N ALA A 81 -29.03 -7.25 6.56
CA ALA A 81 -30.39 -7.55 6.95
C ALA A 81 -30.56 -9.01 7.45
N ALA A 82 -30.04 -9.99 6.72
CA ALA A 82 -30.30 -11.40 6.98
C ALA A 82 -29.83 -11.87 8.37
N PRO A 83 -28.61 -11.53 8.85
CA PRO A 83 -28.19 -11.88 10.20
C PRO A 83 -29.01 -11.17 11.27
N VAL A 84 -29.36 -9.89 11.06
CA VAL A 84 -30.22 -9.12 11.97
C VAL A 84 -31.58 -9.78 12.09
N TYR A 85 -32.20 -10.17 10.97
CA TYR A 85 -33.46 -10.89 10.97
C TYR A 85 -33.36 -12.26 11.69
N ALA A 86 -32.28 -13.00 11.45
CA ALA A 86 -32.13 -14.36 11.94
C ALA A 86 -31.73 -14.46 13.42
N LEU A 87 -30.98 -13.48 13.94
CA LEU A 87 -30.29 -13.57 15.23
C LEU A 87 -30.70 -12.49 16.24
N SER A 88 -31.47 -11.47 15.83
CA SER A 88 -31.89 -10.41 16.76
C SER A 88 -32.79 -10.96 17.86
N ARG A 89 -32.37 -10.70 19.10
CA ARG A 89 -33.14 -10.95 20.33
C ARG A 89 -32.98 -9.75 21.26
N ARG A 90 -33.91 -9.62 22.22
CA ARG A 90 -33.88 -8.55 23.22
C ARG A 90 -32.52 -8.54 23.94
N GLY A 91 -31.85 -7.38 23.95
CA GLY A 91 -30.55 -7.19 24.60
C GLY A 91 -29.32 -7.56 23.75
N ARG A 92 -29.49 -8.11 22.54
CA ARG A 92 -28.37 -8.51 21.67
C ARG A 92 -28.41 -7.89 20.26
N THR A 93 -29.54 -7.30 19.86
CA THR A 93 -29.74 -6.67 18.54
C THR A 93 -28.64 -5.69 18.16
N PHE A 94 -28.18 -4.86 19.09
CA PHE A 94 -27.12 -3.88 18.82
C PHE A 94 -25.84 -4.55 18.31
N VAL A 95 -25.33 -5.53 19.07
CA VAL A 95 -24.08 -6.24 18.73
C VAL A 95 -24.23 -7.03 17.43
N VAL A 96 -25.38 -7.69 17.24
CA VAL A 96 -25.67 -8.43 16.00
C VAL A 96 -25.68 -7.50 14.80
N ALA A 97 -26.38 -6.37 14.88
CA ALA A 97 -26.46 -5.41 13.79
C ALA A 97 -25.09 -4.79 13.48
N TRP A 98 -24.32 -4.42 14.50
CA TRP A 98 -22.99 -3.85 14.29
C TRP A 98 -22.05 -4.83 13.60
N ALA A 99 -21.93 -6.06 14.14
CA ALA A 99 -21.06 -7.08 13.56
C ALA A 99 -21.53 -7.49 12.15
N ALA A 100 -22.85 -7.52 11.91
CA ALA A 100 -23.40 -7.81 10.59
C ALA A 100 -23.03 -6.71 9.59
N THR A 101 -23.11 -5.43 9.98
CA THR A 101 -22.68 -4.32 9.12
C THR A 101 -21.19 -4.39 8.79
N VAL A 102 -20.32 -4.67 9.76
CA VAL A 102 -18.87 -4.86 9.52
C VAL A 102 -18.61 -5.96 8.49
N GLY A 103 -19.21 -7.14 8.70
CA GLY A 103 -19.08 -8.25 7.77
C GLY A 103 -19.70 -7.97 6.39
N ALA A 104 -20.81 -7.24 6.35
CA ALA A 104 -21.53 -6.92 5.12
C ALA A 104 -20.73 -5.98 4.21
N PHE A 105 -20.06 -4.97 4.78
CA PHE A 105 -19.15 -4.09 4.04
C PHE A 105 -18.02 -4.88 3.41
N ALA A 106 -17.39 -5.78 4.18
CA ALA A 106 -16.32 -6.63 3.67
C ALA A 106 -16.81 -7.58 2.57
N VAL A 107 -17.90 -8.34 2.77
CA VAL A 107 -18.43 -9.26 1.73
C VAL A 107 -18.86 -8.51 0.47
N ALA A 108 -19.45 -7.31 0.60
CA ALA A 108 -19.80 -6.48 -0.55
C ALA A 108 -18.55 -6.06 -1.34
N ALA A 109 -17.51 -5.60 -0.66
CA ALA A 109 -16.24 -5.24 -1.30
C ALA A 109 -15.57 -6.44 -1.97
N ALA A 110 -15.56 -7.60 -1.32
CA ALA A 110 -15.04 -8.83 -1.92
C ALA A 110 -15.80 -9.21 -3.21
N ALA A 111 -17.14 -9.16 -3.17
CA ALA A 111 -17.97 -9.49 -4.32
C ALA A 111 -17.76 -8.49 -5.47
N THR A 112 -17.70 -7.20 -5.16
CA THR A 112 -17.44 -6.14 -6.14
C THR A 112 -16.06 -6.24 -6.76
N GLY A 113 -15.01 -6.35 -5.95
CA GLY A 113 -13.63 -6.47 -6.43
C GLY A 113 -13.42 -7.72 -7.29
N PHE A 114 -13.97 -8.87 -6.85
CA PHE A 114 -13.90 -10.10 -7.63
C PHE A 114 -14.66 -9.99 -8.96
N ALA A 115 -15.86 -9.42 -8.95
CA ALA A 115 -16.64 -9.23 -10.18
C ALA A 115 -15.97 -8.25 -11.16
N ALA A 116 -15.26 -7.24 -10.64
CA ALA A 116 -14.48 -6.31 -11.45
C ALA A 116 -13.24 -6.97 -12.08
N ALA A 117 -12.58 -7.88 -11.34
CA ALA A 117 -11.38 -8.57 -11.80
C ALA A 117 -11.67 -9.78 -12.72
N LEU A 118 -12.84 -10.42 -12.58
CA LEU A 118 -13.16 -11.66 -13.28
C LEU A 118 -13.04 -11.59 -14.82
N PRO A 119 -13.48 -10.51 -15.51
CA PRO A 119 -13.30 -10.38 -16.96
C PRO A 119 -11.84 -10.26 -17.40
N LEU A 120 -10.94 -9.94 -16.47
CA LEU A 120 -9.51 -9.73 -16.73
C LEU A 120 -8.66 -10.97 -16.45
N VAL A 121 -9.28 -12.07 -16.01
CA VAL A 121 -8.62 -13.36 -15.79
C VAL A 121 -8.04 -13.86 -17.12
N GLY A 122 -6.75 -14.17 -17.12
CA GLY A 122 -5.99 -14.49 -18.31
C GLY A 122 -4.53 -14.81 -17.97
N PRO A 123 -3.59 -14.63 -18.92
CA PRO A 123 -2.17 -14.93 -18.72
C PRO A 123 -1.55 -14.25 -17.50
N HIS A 124 -1.92 -12.98 -17.27
CA HIS A 124 -1.35 -12.12 -16.21
C HIS A 124 -2.23 -12.03 -14.94
N LEU A 125 -3.34 -12.78 -14.88
CA LEU A 125 -4.21 -12.80 -13.71
C LEU A 125 -4.97 -14.12 -13.61
N SER A 126 -4.68 -14.91 -12.59
CA SER A 126 -5.42 -16.14 -12.33
C SER A 126 -6.76 -15.89 -11.65
N PHE A 127 -7.72 -16.79 -11.87
CA PHE A 127 -9.00 -16.80 -11.14
C PHE A 127 -8.80 -16.85 -9.61
N TRP A 128 -7.84 -17.67 -9.16
CA TRP A 128 -7.62 -17.90 -7.74
C TRP A 128 -6.98 -16.70 -7.07
N SER A 129 -6.00 -16.05 -7.70
CA SER A 129 -5.40 -14.81 -7.18
C SER A 129 -6.44 -13.69 -7.10
N ALA A 130 -7.31 -13.55 -8.09
CA ALA A 130 -8.41 -12.59 -8.04
C ALA A 130 -9.38 -12.83 -6.87
N LEU A 131 -9.83 -14.08 -6.68
CA LEU A 131 -10.72 -14.45 -5.59
C LEU A 131 -10.05 -14.26 -4.22
N GLN A 132 -8.82 -14.73 -4.09
CA GLN A 132 -8.04 -14.67 -2.85
C GLN A 132 -7.75 -13.23 -2.45
N HIS A 133 -7.31 -12.39 -3.39
CA HIS A 133 -7.06 -10.98 -3.12
C HIS A 133 -8.35 -10.27 -2.68
N ALA A 134 -9.43 -10.41 -3.45
CA ALA A 134 -10.70 -9.73 -3.15
C ALA A 134 -11.24 -10.10 -1.75
N VAL A 135 -11.10 -11.36 -1.34
CA VAL A 135 -11.54 -11.81 -0.02
C VAL A 135 -10.58 -11.37 1.09
N THR A 136 -9.27 -11.53 0.91
CA THR A 136 -8.26 -11.22 1.96
C THR A 136 -8.16 -9.72 2.24
N THR A 137 -8.34 -8.86 1.23
CA THR A 137 -8.29 -7.40 1.40
C THR A 137 -9.66 -6.78 1.68
N SER A 138 -10.75 -7.55 1.64
CA SER A 138 -12.11 -7.07 1.90
C SER A 138 -12.29 -6.38 3.27
N GLY A 139 -11.47 -6.73 4.26
CA GLY A 139 -11.55 -6.14 5.59
C GLY A 139 -11.18 -4.65 5.64
N TRP A 140 -10.50 -4.11 4.62
CA TRP A 140 -10.30 -2.66 4.46
C TRP A 140 -11.64 -1.92 4.35
N ALA A 141 -12.58 -2.44 3.56
CA ALA A 141 -13.95 -1.93 3.53
C ALA A 141 -14.71 -2.25 4.84
N GLY A 142 -14.49 -3.44 5.40
CA GLY A 142 -15.07 -3.84 6.68
C GLY A 142 -14.75 -2.89 7.84
N ALA A 143 -13.55 -2.30 7.86
CA ALA A 143 -13.16 -1.30 8.86
C ALA A 143 -14.02 -0.04 8.81
N LYS A 144 -14.53 0.37 7.64
CA LYS A 144 -15.52 1.46 7.54
C LYS A 144 -16.80 1.11 8.32
N GLY A 145 -17.20 -0.16 8.28
CA GLY A 145 -18.31 -0.70 9.08
C GLY A 145 -18.09 -0.61 10.60
N LEU A 146 -16.85 -0.57 11.09
CA LEU A 146 -16.57 -0.31 12.52
C LEU A 146 -16.97 1.10 12.91
N VAL A 147 -16.78 2.07 12.01
CA VAL A 147 -17.06 3.49 12.24
C VAL A 147 -18.55 3.80 12.09
N VAL A 148 -19.19 3.34 11.01
CA VAL A 148 -20.59 3.67 10.71
C VAL A 148 -21.61 2.68 11.30
N GLY A 149 -21.17 1.45 11.58
CA GLY A 149 -22.02 0.38 12.11
C GLY A 149 -22.73 0.68 13.43
N PRO A 150 -22.18 1.47 14.37
CA PRO A 150 -22.90 1.89 15.57
C PRO A 150 -24.22 2.63 15.25
N LEU A 151 -24.27 3.46 14.20
CA LEU A 151 -25.50 4.15 13.79
C LEU A 151 -26.59 3.15 13.34
N VAL A 152 -26.19 2.18 12.52
CA VAL A 152 -27.06 1.08 12.06
C VAL A 152 -27.56 0.27 13.25
N ALA A 153 -26.67 -0.03 14.19
CA ALA A 153 -26.95 -0.84 15.37
C ALA A 153 -27.90 -0.16 16.35
N VAL A 154 -27.77 1.15 16.58
CA VAL A 154 -28.70 1.94 17.40
C VAL A 154 -30.10 1.89 16.78
N ALA A 155 -30.21 2.17 15.48
CA ALA A 155 -31.50 2.17 14.78
C ALA A 155 -32.19 0.80 14.84
N ALA A 156 -31.45 -0.28 14.55
CA ALA A 156 -31.96 -1.64 14.63
C ALA A 156 -32.43 -2.01 16.06
N ALA A 157 -31.66 -1.62 17.09
CA ALA A 157 -31.99 -1.90 18.48
C ALA A 157 -33.24 -1.13 18.95
N LEU A 158 -33.40 0.14 18.52
CA LEU A 158 -34.60 0.93 18.78
C LEU A 158 -35.82 0.32 18.07
N ALA A 159 -35.72 0.01 16.78
CA ALA A 159 -36.79 -0.60 16.00
C ALA A 159 -37.22 -1.98 16.57
N HIS A 160 -36.29 -2.74 17.13
CA HIS A 160 -36.59 -3.98 17.84
C HIS A 160 -37.37 -3.74 19.15
N ARG A 161 -37.13 -2.63 19.86
CA ARG A 161 -37.77 -2.34 21.16
C ARG A 161 -39.23 -1.88 21.04
N PHE A 162 -39.60 -1.14 19.99
CA PHE A 162 -40.94 -0.55 19.86
C PHE A 162 -42.03 -1.53 19.38
N GLY A 163 -41.91 -2.84 19.64
CA GLY A 163 -42.82 -3.89 19.14
C GLY A 163 -43.84 -4.33 20.13
N SER A 164 -45.06 -4.60 19.67
CA SER A 164 -46.04 -5.31 20.48
C SER A 164 -45.45 -6.66 20.89
N ARG A 165 -45.59 -6.99 22.18
CA ARG A 165 -45.17 -8.28 22.75
C ARG A 165 -45.97 -9.39 22.05
N ALA A 166 -45.36 -10.06 21.08
CA ALA A 166 -45.76 -11.42 20.77
C ALA A 166 -45.13 -12.33 21.83
N THR A 167 -45.95 -12.91 22.69
CA THR A 167 -45.59 -13.93 23.68
C THR A 167 -45.15 -15.19 22.96
N THR A 168 -43.87 -15.31 22.63
CA THR A 168 -43.17 -16.58 22.49
C THR A 168 -41.69 -16.28 22.69
N ASP A 169 -41.26 -16.28 23.95
CA ASP A 169 -39.86 -16.48 24.27
C ASP A 169 -39.57 -17.95 23.89
N ASP A 170 -39.08 -18.17 22.67
CA ASP A 170 -38.53 -19.46 22.28
C ASP A 170 -37.22 -19.65 23.05
N THR A 171 -37.35 -20.12 24.29
CA THR A 171 -36.25 -20.61 25.12
C THR A 171 -35.83 -21.98 24.60
N SER A 172 -35.49 -22.07 23.31
CA SER A 172 -34.77 -23.22 22.77
C SER A 172 -33.36 -23.18 23.35
N GLU A 173 -33.03 -24.16 24.21
CA GLU A 173 -31.66 -24.36 24.65
C GLU A 173 -30.75 -24.46 23.41
N PRO A 174 -29.53 -23.90 23.45
CA PRO A 174 -28.59 -24.06 22.35
C PRO A 174 -28.38 -25.54 22.08
N ASP A 175 -28.67 -25.98 20.85
CA ASP A 175 -28.33 -27.31 20.37
C ASP A 175 -26.80 -27.46 20.47
N ARG A 176 -26.35 -28.11 21.54
CA ARG A 176 -24.93 -28.27 21.89
C ARG A 176 -24.20 -29.06 20.81
N ASP A 177 -24.89 -29.99 20.14
CA ASP A 177 -24.33 -30.76 19.05
C ASP A 177 -24.11 -29.87 17.83
N ALA A 178 -25.05 -28.96 17.53
CA ALA A 178 -24.92 -28.00 16.44
C ALA A 178 -23.73 -27.04 16.64
N VAL A 179 -23.56 -26.54 17.87
CA VAL A 179 -22.41 -25.69 18.24
C VAL A 179 -21.10 -26.47 18.12
N GLY A 180 -21.06 -27.73 18.59
CA GLY A 180 -19.88 -28.59 18.48
C GLY A 180 -19.46 -28.85 17.03
N VAL A 181 -20.43 -29.12 16.15
CA VAL A 181 -20.19 -29.29 14.71
C VAL A 181 -19.64 -28.00 14.09
N ALA A 182 -20.25 -26.84 14.38
CA ALA A 182 -19.78 -25.56 13.87
C ALA A 182 -18.33 -25.25 14.28
N VAL A 183 -17.96 -25.50 15.55
CA VAL A 183 -16.59 -25.31 16.04
C VAL A 183 -15.61 -26.27 15.35
N ALA A 184 -15.98 -27.54 15.16
CA ALA A 184 -15.14 -28.50 14.45
C ALA A 184 -14.93 -28.12 12.98
N VAL A 185 -15.98 -27.67 12.29
CA VAL A 185 -15.88 -27.16 10.91
C VAL A 185 -14.94 -25.97 10.84
N VAL A 186 -15.11 -24.98 11.73
CA VAL A 186 -14.24 -23.78 11.74
C VAL A 186 -12.79 -24.13 12.05
N LEU A 187 -12.53 -25.10 12.93
CA LEU A 187 -11.17 -25.57 13.18
C LEU A 187 -10.54 -26.17 11.92
N VAL A 188 -11.24 -27.07 11.23
CA VAL A 188 -10.74 -27.70 9.99
C VAL A 188 -10.53 -26.65 8.90
N VAL A 189 -11.49 -25.75 8.69
CA VAL A 189 -11.36 -24.66 7.70
C VAL A 189 -10.19 -23.75 8.04
N SER A 190 -9.96 -23.42 9.32
CA SER A 190 -8.83 -22.57 9.72
C SER A 190 -7.47 -23.25 9.50
N VAL A 191 -7.40 -24.56 9.73
CA VAL A 191 -6.20 -25.37 9.45
C VAL A 191 -5.89 -25.40 7.95
N LEU A 192 -6.91 -25.66 7.11
CA LEU A 192 -6.75 -25.66 5.66
C LEU A 192 -6.43 -24.26 5.11
N ALA A 193 -7.07 -23.23 5.67
CA ALA A 193 -6.83 -21.84 5.30
C ALA A 193 -5.36 -21.44 5.52
N ALA A 194 -4.76 -21.87 6.64
CA ALA A 194 -3.40 -21.48 7.02
C ALA A 194 -2.32 -21.83 5.98
N VAL A 195 -2.54 -22.90 5.21
CA VAL A 195 -1.65 -23.35 4.12
C VAL A 195 -2.23 -23.09 2.72
N GLY A 196 -3.50 -22.66 2.64
CA GLY A 196 -4.18 -22.26 1.42
C GLY A 196 -4.26 -20.74 1.32
N PHE A 197 -5.49 -20.20 1.29
CA PHE A 197 -5.69 -18.78 1.00
C PHE A 197 -5.05 -17.83 2.03
N ALA A 198 -4.91 -18.24 3.29
CA ALA A 198 -4.33 -17.40 4.35
C ALA A 198 -2.80 -17.43 4.35
N ALA A 199 -2.16 -18.34 3.58
CA ALA A 199 -0.72 -18.34 3.40
C ALA A 199 -0.23 -17.03 2.76
N THR A 200 -1.06 -16.40 1.92
CA THR A 200 -0.78 -15.09 1.30
C THR A 200 -1.48 -13.92 2.03
N ALA A 201 -1.85 -14.11 3.28
CA ALA A 201 -2.36 -13.06 4.15
C ALA A 201 -1.34 -12.73 5.25
N TRP A 202 -1.52 -11.59 5.92
CA TRP A 202 -0.53 -11.05 6.86
C TRP A 202 0.88 -11.05 6.23
N ARG A 203 1.86 -11.71 6.87
CA ARG A 203 3.27 -11.74 6.43
C ARG A 203 3.50 -12.26 5.01
N GLY A 204 2.66 -13.17 4.51
CA GLY A 204 2.79 -13.69 3.15
C GLY A 204 2.05 -12.87 2.11
N GLY A 205 1.43 -11.75 2.49
CA GLY A 205 0.51 -11.00 1.64
C GLY A 205 0.94 -9.58 1.31
N PRO A 206 0.07 -8.85 0.58
CA PRO A 206 0.22 -7.44 0.18
C PRO A 206 0.52 -6.41 1.28
N VAL A 207 0.40 -6.80 2.54
CA VAL A 207 0.63 -5.93 3.72
C VAL A 207 1.61 -6.58 4.70
N GLY A 208 2.30 -7.63 4.26
CA GLY A 208 3.16 -8.45 5.11
C GLY A 208 4.34 -7.70 5.69
N TYR A 209 4.82 -6.69 4.94
CA TYR A 209 5.91 -5.80 5.34
C TYR A 209 5.67 -5.09 6.69
N ALA A 210 4.40 -4.94 7.11
CA ALA A 210 4.05 -4.25 8.35
C ALA A 210 4.38 -5.07 9.61
N PHE A 211 4.60 -6.39 9.48
CA PHE A 211 4.67 -7.34 10.60
C PHE A 211 6.09 -7.88 10.86
N ALA A 212 6.95 -7.06 11.46
CA ALA A 212 8.36 -7.39 11.72
C ALA A 212 8.63 -8.24 12.98
N GLY A 213 7.78 -8.11 14.00
CA GLY A 213 7.90 -8.82 15.29
C GLY A 213 7.06 -10.09 15.34
N PRO A 214 6.99 -10.78 16.50
CA PRO A 214 6.09 -11.92 16.70
C PRO A 214 4.67 -11.60 16.22
N LEU A 215 4.05 -12.53 15.49
CA LEU A 215 2.71 -12.36 14.97
C LEU A 215 1.89 -13.61 15.31
N VAL A 216 0.71 -13.39 15.87
CA VAL A 216 -0.28 -14.43 16.16
C VAL A 216 -1.34 -14.36 15.07
N ALA A 217 -1.20 -15.21 14.05
CA ALA A 217 -2.12 -15.25 12.92
C ALA A 217 -2.20 -16.68 12.35
N PRO A 218 -3.38 -17.13 11.90
CA PRO A 218 -3.62 -18.47 11.35
C PRO A 218 -3.08 -18.58 9.92
N THR A 219 -1.77 -18.41 9.76
CA THR A 219 -1.06 -18.47 8.48
C THR A 219 0.28 -19.17 8.67
N ALA A 220 0.68 -19.96 7.68
CA ALA A 220 1.98 -20.63 7.61
C ALA A 220 3.15 -19.62 7.69
N ALA A 221 2.95 -18.39 7.23
CA ALA A 221 3.97 -17.33 7.22
C ALA A 221 4.41 -16.87 8.63
N THR A 222 3.71 -17.30 9.70
CA THR A 222 4.10 -16.99 11.08
C THR A 222 4.93 -18.07 11.77
N GLY A 223 5.17 -19.19 11.09
CA GLY A 223 5.77 -20.38 11.68
C GLY A 223 4.82 -21.10 12.65
N VAL A 224 5.15 -22.34 12.99
CA VAL A 224 4.24 -23.27 13.69
C VAL A 224 3.59 -22.68 14.95
N LEU A 225 4.37 -22.04 15.83
CA LEU A 225 3.83 -21.47 17.08
C LEU A 225 2.88 -20.29 16.83
N GLY A 226 3.22 -19.39 15.91
CA GLY A 226 2.37 -18.26 15.53
C GLY A 226 1.07 -18.72 14.88
N THR A 227 1.16 -19.73 14.01
CA THR A 227 0.00 -20.34 13.34
C THR A 227 -0.95 -20.99 14.35
N LEU A 228 -0.43 -21.84 15.24
CA LEU A 228 -1.24 -22.54 16.24
C LEU A 228 -1.88 -21.56 17.23
N ALA A 229 -1.14 -20.55 17.69
CA ALA A 229 -1.69 -19.49 18.54
C ALA A 229 -2.81 -18.70 17.83
N GLY A 230 -2.62 -18.36 16.55
CA GLY A 230 -3.61 -17.66 15.75
C GLY A 230 -4.89 -18.46 15.57
N ILE A 231 -4.77 -19.76 15.27
CA ILE A 231 -5.91 -20.68 15.18
C ILE A 231 -6.62 -20.76 16.54
N ALA A 232 -5.87 -20.89 17.64
CA ALA A 232 -6.45 -20.97 18.98
C ALA A 232 -7.24 -19.71 19.37
N VAL A 233 -6.69 -18.51 19.11
CA VAL A 233 -7.37 -17.23 19.33
C VAL A 233 -8.65 -17.15 18.51
N PHE A 234 -8.57 -17.45 17.21
CA PHE A 234 -9.72 -17.37 16.31
C PHE A 234 -10.81 -18.37 16.68
N VAL A 235 -10.47 -19.66 16.82
CA VAL A 235 -11.44 -20.72 17.15
C VAL A 235 -12.02 -20.52 18.55
N GLY A 236 -11.22 -20.06 19.52
CA GLY A 236 -11.68 -19.74 20.88
C GLY A 236 -12.70 -18.60 20.89
N ALA A 237 -12.38 -17.48 20.23
CA ALA A 237 -13.31 -16.35 20.08
C ALA A 237 -14.59 -16.78 19.34
N PHE A 238 -14.46 -17.54 18.26
CA PHE A 238 -15.58 -18.10 17.52
C PHE A 238 -16.49 -18.94 18.41
N ALA A 239 -15.93 -19.87 19.19
CA ALA A 239 -16.67 -20.77 20.07
C ALA A 239 -17.49 -20.01 21.13
N LEU A 240 -16.93 -18.93 21.68
CA LEU A 240 -17.64 -18.06 22.64
C LEU A 240 -18.82 -17.34 21.97
N VAL A 241 -18.60 -16.76 20.79
CA VAL A 241 -19.62 -15.97 20.09
C VAL A 241 -20.74 -16.86 19.53
N VAL A 242 -20.40 -17.98 18.89
CA VAL A 242 -21.41 -18.89 18.32
C VAL A 242 -22.28 -19.51 19.40
N ARG A 243 -21.73 -19.81 20.58
CA ARG A 243 -22.49 -20.27 21.76
C ARG A 243 -23.42 -19.19 22.31
N TRP A 244 -23.03 -17.92 22.19
CA TRP A 244 -23.86 -16.79 22.60
C TRP A 244 -24.99 -16.50 21.60
N LEU A 245 -24.80 -16.71 20.30
CA LEU A 245 -25.79 -16.44 19.23
C LEU A 245 -26.91 -17.50 19.10
N THR A 246 -27.30 -18.17 20.20
CA THR A 246 -28.27 -19.29 20.28
C THR A 246 -29.50 -19.16 19.35
N GLY A 247 -29.90 -20.25 18.68
CA GLY A 247 -31.19 -20.39 17.99
C GLY A 247 -31.13 -20.71 16.49
N ARG A 248 -30.07 -20.31 15.77
CA ARG A 248 -29.86 -20.64 14.34
C ARG A 248 -28.37 -20.76 14.01
N VAL A 249 -27.79 -21.95 14.24
CA VAL A 249 -26.34 -22.18 14.10
C VAL A 249 -25.78 -21.77 12.73
N VAL A 250 -26.45 -22.09 11.62
CA VAL A 250 -25.94 -21.72 10.28
C VAL A 250 -25.82 -20.20 10.11
N ALA A 251 -26.81 -19.43 10.57
CA ALA A 251 -26.76 -17.97 10.51
C ALA A 251 -25.73 -17.38 11.49
N ALA A 252 -25.51 -18.06 12.63
CA ALA A 252 -24.55 -17.63 13.65
C ALA A 252 -23.09 -17.86 13.23
N VAL A 253 -22.79 -18.87 12.42
CA VAL A 253 -21.41 -19.22 12.01
C VAL A 253 -20.72 -18.05 11.31
N TRP A 254 -21.33 -17.49 10.26
CA TRP A 254 -20.71 -16.37 9.53
C TRP A 254 -20.43 -15.17 10.44
N LEU A 255 -21.43 -14.76 11.23
CA LEU A 255 -21.30 -13.61 12.13
C LEU A 255 -20.25 -13.86 13.23
N ALA A 256 -20.22 -15.07 13.81
CA ALA A 256 -19.23 -15.46 14.80
C ALA A 256 -17.81 -15.47 14.22
N ALA A 257 -17.64 -15.86 12.96
CA ALA A 257 -16.35 -15.85 12.28
C ALA A 257 -15.86 -14.42 12.02
N VAL A 258 -16.74 -13.49 11.63
CA VAL A 258 -16.40 -12.05 11.49
C VAL A 258 -15.93 -11.47 12.83
N VAL A 259 -16.66 -11.72 13.92
CA VAL A 259 -16.27 -11.26 15.26
C VAL A 259 -14.97 -11.90 15.73
N ALA A 260 -14.77 -13.19 15.45
CA ALA A 260 -13.51 -13.88 15.75
C ALA A 260 -12.32 -13.32 14.97
N GLY A 261 -12.54 -12.94 13.71
CA GLY A 261 -11.55 -12.26 12.88
C GLY A 261 -11.17 -10.89 13.43
N LEU A 262 -12.15 -10.10 13.88
CA LEU A 262 -11.91 -8.84 14.57
C LEU A 262 -11.11 -9.04 15.87
N ALA A 263 -11.47 -10.05 16.68
CA ALA A 263 -10.75 -10.38 17.90
C ALA A 263 -9.29 -10.76 17.62
N LEU A 264 -9.05 -11.54 16.56
CA LEU A 264 -7.71 -11.87 16.09
C LEU A 264 -6.93 -10.60 15.68
N GLY A 265 -7.56 -9.69 14.95
CA GLY A 265 -6.96 -8.40 14.57
C GLY A 265 -6.62 -7.53 15.78
N ILE A 266 -7.47 -7.49 16.81
CA ILE A 266 -7.20 -6.76 18.06
C ILE A 266 -5.98 -7.36 18.78
N VAL A 267 -5.89 -8.70 18.89
CA VAL A 267 -4.73 -9.37 19.48
C VAL A 267 -3.45 -9.04 18.68
N GLY A 268 -3.52 -9.09 17.35
CA GLY A 268 -2.43 -8.69 16.46
C GLY A 268 -1.98 -7.25 16.68
N ALA A 269 -2.94 -6.31 16.80
CA ALA A 269 -2.67 -4.90 17.06
C ALA A 269 -1.99 -4.68 18.42
N VAL A 270 -2.44 -5.35 19.47
CA VAL A 270 -1.84 -5.26 20.81
C VAL A 270 -0.40 -5.77 20.80
N ILE A 271 -0.14 -6.90 20.14
CA ILE A 271 1.21 -7.43 19.98
C ILE A 271 2.06 -6.45 19.19
N ALA A 272 1.58 -5.96 18.05
CA ALA A 272 2.30 -5.01 17.21
C ALA A 272 2.63 -3.71 17.97
N ALA A 273 1.71 -3.16 18.77
CA ALA A 273 1.96 -2.00 19.60
C ALA A 273 3.10 -2.23 20.62
N GLY A 274 3.23 -3.46 21.14
CA GLY A 274 4.29 -3.84 22.06
C GLY A 274 5.64 -4.17 21.39
N THR A 275 5.63 -4.66 20.16
CA THR A 275 6.82 -5.23 19.49
C THR A 275 7.33 -4.43 18.30
N SER A 276 6.59 -3.43 17.82
CA SER A 276 6.94 -2.65 16.62
C SER A 276 7.99 -1.56 16.86
N ARG A 277 8.62 -1.50 18.04
CA ARG A 277 9.68 -0.51 18.30
C ARG A 277 10.87 -0.75 17.35
N LEU A 278 11.32 0.32 16.71
CA LEU A 278 12.53 0.34 15.90
C LEU A 278 13.55 1.22 16.65
N PRO A 279 14.65 0.64 17.18
CA PRO A 279 15.56 1.37 18.08
C PRO A 279 16.14 2.65 17.50
N ASP A 280 16.36 2.67 16.19
CA ASP A 280 16.99 3.79 15.48
C ASP A 280 15.97 4.71 14.79
N ALA A 281 14.67 4.52 15.03
CA ALA A 281 13.63 5.34 14.43
C ALA A 281 13.43 6.66 15.17
N GLY A 282 13.17 7.73 14.39
CA GLY A 282 12.57 8.94 14.91
C GLY A 282 11.20 8.68 15.59
N PRO A 283 10.68 9.64 16.37
CA PRO A 283 9.37 9.52 16.99
C PRO A 283 8.29 9.28 15.92
N ASP A 284 7.62 8.14 16.01
CA ASP A 284 6.57 7.75 15.07
C ASP A 284 5.35 7.18 15.80
N SER A 285 4.24 7.13 15.09
CA SER A 285 2.98 6.53 15.53
C SER A 285 2.64 5.28 14.69
N TRP A 286 3.64 4.45 14.38
CA TRP A 286 3.48 3.28 13.50
C TRP A 286 2.46 2.25 14.04
N TRP A 287 2.18 2.31 15.34
CA TRP A 287 1.11 1.55 15.97
C TRP A 287 -0.27 1.84 15.36
N ILE A 288 -0.51 3.03 14.80
CA ILE A 288 -1.77 3.39 14.11
C ILE A 288 -1.90 2.56 12.84
N ALA A 289 -0.89 2.59 11.97
CA ALA A 289 -0.87 1.82 10.72
C ALA A 289 -0.98 0.32 10.99
N THR A 290 -0.17 -0.22 11.91
CA THR A 290 -0.22 -1.65 12.26
C THR A 290 -1.52 -2.08 12.92
N THR A 291 -2.18 -1.21 13.70
CA THR A 291 -3.51 -1.47 14.24
C THR A 291 -4.53 -1.57 13.11
N LEU A 292 -4.54 -0.60 12.20
CA LEU A 292 -5.44 -0.62 11.04
C LEU A 292 -5.24 -1.89 10.21
N ILE A 293 -4.00 -2.19 9.81
CA ILE A 293 -3.65 -3.37 9.03
C ILE A 293 -4.03 -4.66 9.76
N SER A 294 -3.81 -4.75 11.07
CA SER A 294 -4.18 -5.94 11.86
C SER A 294 -5.68 -6.17 11.91
N LEU A 295 -6.46 -5.09 12.13
CA LEU A 295 -7.92 -5.16 12.16
C LEU A 295 -8.50 -5.53 10.78
N THR A 296 -8.04 -4.88 9.72
CA THR A 296 -8.53 -5.12 8.36
C THR A 296 -8.20 -6.54 7.90
N THR A 297 -6.96 -7.01 8.12
CA THR A 297 -6.58 -8.38 7.76
C THR A 297 -7.38 -9.42 8.57
N GLY A 298 -7.61 -9.15 9.86
CA GLY A 298 -8.44 -9.99 10.72
C GLY A 298 -9.89 -10.09 10.27
N ILE A 299 -10.52 -8.96 9.90
CA ILE A 299 -11.89 -8.94 9.36
C ILE A 299 -11.97 -9.72 8.06
N GLY A 300 -11.04 -9.50 7.12
CA GLY A 300 -10.99 -10.21 5.84
C GLY A 300 -10.89 -11.73 6.02
N TYR A 301 -10.03 -12.19 6.93
CA TYR A 301 -9.94 -13.61 7.28
C TYR A 301 -11.22 -14.17 7.91
N GLY A 302 -11.84 -13.43 8.83
CA GLY A 302 -13.10 -13.82 9.45
C GLY A 302 -14.22 -13.99 8.43
N VAL A 303 -14.27 -13.12 7.43
CA VAL A 303 -15.20 -13.24 6.29
C VAL A 303 -14.88 -14.48 5.45
N ALA A 304 -13.62 -14.68 5.07
CA ALA A 304 -13.18 -15.81 4.25
C ALA A 304 -13.55 -17.16 4.89
N VAL A 305 -13.12 -17.37 6.14
CA VAL A 305 -13.44 -18.57 6.91
C VAL A 305 -14.93 -18.68 7.15
N GLY A 306 -15.61 -17.57 7.47
CA GLY A 306 -17.04 -17.54 7.73
C GLY A 306 -17.87 -18.01 6.55
N LEU A 307 -17.55 -17.59 5.32
CA LEU A 307 -18.27 -18.01 4.11
C LEU A 307 -18.12 -19.51 3.83
N VAL A 308 -16.89 -20.03 3.92
CA VAL A 308 -16.61 -21.46 3.74
C VAL A 308 -17.27 -22.29 4.85
N ALA A 309 -17.05 -21.91 6.11
CA ALA A 309 -17.58 -22.62 7.27
C ALA A 309 -19.11 -22.62 7.31
N THR A 310 -19.75 -21.52 6.92
CA THR A 310 -21.23 -21.44 6.85
C THR A 310 -21.78 -22.39 5.81
N THR A 311 -21.14 -22.46 4.64
CA THR A 311 -21.53 -23.37 3.56
C THR A 311 -21.38 -24.83 3.98
N VAL A 312 -20.21 -25.19 4.54
CA VAL A 312 -19.96 -26.55 5.05
C VAL A 312 -20.92 -26.91 6.18
N THR A 313 -21.19 -25.99 7.10
CA THR A 313 -22.13 -26.21 8.20
C THR A 313 -23.56 -26.37 7.68
N ALA A 314 -23.99 -25.58 6.69
CA ALA A 314 -25.32 -25.68 6.09
C ALA A 314 -25.52 -27.03 5.38
N VAL A 315 -24.50 -27.50 4.65
CA VAL A 315 -24.51 -28.83 4.01
C VAL A 315 -24.56 -29.92 5.07
N ALA A 316 -23.66 -29.89 6.07
CA ALA A 316 -23.66 -30.86 7.16
C ALA A 316 -25.01 -30.91 7.89
N TRP A 317 -25.61 -29.74 8.12
CA TRP A 317 -26.92 -29.61 8.77
C TRP A 317 -28.05 -30.20 7.94
N ARG A 318 -28.08 -29.92 6.63
CA ARG A 318 -29.07 -30.47 5.69
C ARG A 318 -29.01 -32.00 5.59
N TRP A 319 -27.82 -32.57 5.80
CA TRP A 319 -27.58 -34.01 5.70
C TRP A 319 -27.62 -34.73 7.05
N ARG A 320 -27.73 -34.01 8.18
CA ARG A 320 -27.83 -34.58 9.53
C ARG A 320 -28.95 -35.60 9.67
N SER A 321 -30.08 -35.40 9.00
CA SER A 321 -31.23 -36.32 9.01
C SER A 321 -31.03 -37.58 8.15
N ARG A 322 -30.04 -37.58 7.26
CA ARG A 322 -29.68 -38.73 6.40
C ARG A 322 -28.50 -39.53 6.93
N LEU A 323 -27.74 -38.94 7.84
CA LEU A 323 -26.71 -39.66 8.59
C LEU A 323 -27.43 -40.52 9.65
N PRO A 324 -27.09 -41.81 9.79
CA PRO A 324 -27.62 -42.62 10.88
C PRO A 324 -27.35 -41.90 12.21
N GLN A 325 -28.38 -41.77 13.07
CA GLN A 325 -28.24 -41.22 14.42
C GLN A 325 -27.03 -41.89 15.08
N ALA A 326 -26.02 -41.11 15.48
CA ALA A 326 -24.67 -41.62 15.67
C ALA A 326 -24.62 -42.89 16.57
N PRO A 327 -24.02 -43.99 16.11
CA PRO A 327 -23.59 -45.06 16.99
C PRO A 327 -22.21 -44.73 17.57
N HIS A 328 -22.10 -44.77 18.90
CA HIS A 328 -20.91 -45.02 19.72
C HIS A 328 -19.73 -43.99 19.75
N PRO A 329 -18.99 -43.94 20.89
CA PRO A 329 -17.83 -43.06 21.14
C PRO A 329 -16.65 -43.18 20.15
N ARG A 330 -16.63 -44.20 19.31
CA ARG A 330 -15.60 -44.42 18.27
C ARG A 330 -15.63 -43.38 17.14
N SER A 331 -16.78 -42.78 16.84
CA SER A 331 -16.90 -41.72 15.83
C SER A 331 -16.23 -40.40 16.26
N ARG A 332 -16.29 -40.06 17.56
CA ARG A 332 -15.55 -38.93 18.16
C ARG A 332 -14.04 -39.13 18.10
N LEU A 333 -13.59 -40.38 18.24
CA LEU A 333 -12.19 -40.78 18.06
C LEU A 333 -11.73 -40.65 16.61
N VAL A 334 -12.55 -40.98 15.61
CA VAL A 334 -12.19 -40.85 14.18
C VAL A 334 -12.10 -39.38 13.75
N VAL A 335 -13.06 -38.53 14.17
CA VAL A 335 -12.98 -37.08 13.91
C VAL A 335 -11.81 -36.45 14.66
N GLY A 336 -11.61 -36.82 15.93
CA GLY A 336 -10.45 -36.40 16.71
C GLY A 336 -9.12 -36.85 16.11
N ALA A 337 -9.05 -38.06 15.54
CA ALA A 337 -7.88 -38.59 14.84
C ALA A 337 -7.65 -37.87 13.50
N ALA A 338 -8.68 -37.59 12.72
CA ALA A 338 -8.54 -36.83 11.47
C ALA A 338 -8.07 -35.39 11.73
N VAL A 339 -8.63 -34.73 12.75
CA VAL A 339 -8.18 -33.41 13.21
C VAL A 339 -6.75 -33.48 13.74
N ALA A 340 -6.40 -34.52 14.52
CA ALA A 340 -5.04 -34.72 15.00
C ALA A 340 -4.05 -34.96 13.85
N VAL A 341 -4.42 -35.75 12.83
CA VAL A 341 -3.59 -35.99 11.64
C VAL A 341 -3.41 -34.70 10.83
N LEU A 342 -4.46 -33.90 10.64
CA LEU A 342 -4.36 -32.57 10.02
C LEU A 342 -3.45 -31.62 10.80
N LEU A 343 -3.56 -31.61 12.13
CA LEU A 343 -2.70 -30.81 13.02
C LEU A 343 -1.25 -31.32 13.06
N LEU A 344 -1.04 -32.64 12.94
CA LEU A 344 0.28 -33.29 12.88
C LEU A 344 0.93 -33.18 11.49
N ALA A 345 0.15 -33.01 10.43
CA ALA A 345 0.63 -32.73 9.07
C ALA A 345 0.94 -31.24 8.86
N LEU A 346 0.37 -30.36 9.69
CA LEU A 346 0.59 -28.91 9.62
C LEU A 346 2.08 -28.52 9.62
N PRO A 347 2.97 -29.06 10.47
CA PRO A 347 4.39 -28.72 10.46
C PRO A 347 5.12 -29.13 9.16
N VAL A 348 4.61 -30.14 8.44
CA VAL A 348 5.18 -30.61 7.16
C VAL A 348 4.66 -29.76 5.98
N LEU A 349 3.44 -29.22 6.11
CA LEU A 349 2.79 -28.37 5.10
C LEU A 349 3.06 -26.87 5.30
N VAL A 350 3.51 -26.45 6.49
CA VAL A 350 3.91 -25.07 6.82
C VAL A 350 5.34 -24.84 6.33
N GLY A 351 5.49 -24.84 5.01
CA GLY A 351 6.55 -24.14 4.30
C GLY A 351 5.86 -23.21 3.32
N ALA A 352 5.77 -21.92 3.65
CA ALA A 352 5.30 -20.96 2.66
C ALA A 352 6.32 -20.96 1.52
N PRO A 353 5.92 -21.13 0.25
CA PRO A 353 6.84 -20.82 -0.84
C PRO A 353 7.17 -19.33 -0.72
N ALA A 354 8.42 -19.02 -0.41
CA ALA A 354 8.92 -17.67 -0.59
C ALA A 354 8.88 -17.35 -2.08
N ALA A 355 8.61 -16.10 -2.45
CA ALA A 355 8.82 -15.66 -3.83
C ALA A 355 10.24 -16.06 -4.24
N ALA A 356 10.38 -16.63 -5.44
CA ALA A 356 11.67 -17.09 -5.91
C ALA A 356 12.59 -15.87 -6.05
N GLY A 357 13.59 -15.76 -5.18
CA GLY A 357 14.58 -14.68 -5.26
C GLY A 357 15.42 -14.79 -6.53
N PRO A 358 16.29 -13.79 -6.77
CA PRO A 358 17.24 -13.81 -7.88
C PRO A 358 18.11 -15.06 -7.81
N GLN A 359 18.49 -15.56 -8.99
CA GLN A 359 19.45 -16.65 -9.08
C GLN A 359 20.87 -16.13 -9.06
N GLU A 360 21.76 -16.89 -8.42
CA GLU A 360 23.19 -16.61 -8.49
C GLU A 360 23.71 -16.94 -9.90
N THR A 361 24.21 -15.93 -10.59
CA THR A 361 24.84 -16.07 -11.91
C THR A 361 26.36 -16.04 -11.78
N ALA A 362 27.06 -16.76 -12.66
CA ALA A 362 28.52 -16.74 -12.68
C ALA A 362 29.01 -15.36 -13.15
N PRO A 363 29.92 -14.70 -12.40
CA PRO A 363 30.46 -13.41 -12.80
C PRO A 363 31.14 -13.44 -14.17
N VAL A 364 30.84 -12.44 -14.99
CA VAL A 364 31.51 -12.18 -16.27
C VAL A 364 32.73 -11.28 -16.06
N ALA A 365 33.70 -11.34 -16.98
CA ALA A 365 34.85 -10.46 -16.94
C ALA A 365 34.43 -8.99 -17.21
N PRO A 366 34.98 -8.00 -16.50
CA PRO A 366 34.67 -6.60 -16.75
C PRO A 366 35.05 -6.16 -18.16
N THR A 367 34.20 -5.35 -18.78
CA THR A 367 34.39 -4.75 -20.11
C THR A 367 35.23 -3.48 -20.05
N GLY A 368 35.27 -2.82 -18.88
CA GLY A 368 35.98 -1.55 -18.67
C GLY A 368 35.13 -0.31 -18.89
N GLY A 369 33.85 -0.47 -19.27
CA GLY A 369 32.83 0.58 -19.33
C GLY A 369 31.78 0.42 -18.23
N MET A 370 30.58 0.94 -18.48
CA MET A 370 29.40 0.66 -17.66
C MET A 370 28.97 -0.79 -17.88
N GLU A 371 28.78 -1.52 -16.78
CA GLU A 371 28.41 -2.94 -16.85
C GLU A 371 26.89 -3.07 -16.75
N PRO A 372 26.27 -4.00 -17.50
CA PRO A 372 24.86 -4.34 -17.34
C PRO A 372 24.52 -4.67 -15.89
N LEU A 373 23.43 -4.08 -15.39
CA LEU A 373 22.97 -4.29 -14.03
C LEU A 373 22.10 -5.54 -13.91
N THR A 374 22.14 -6.16 -12.74
CA THR A 374 21.33 -7.34 -12.38
C THR A 374 20.94 -7.27 -10.90
N VAL A 375 19.99 -8.11 -10.49
CA VAL A 375 19.69 -8.33 -9.07
C VAL A 375 20.54 -9.49 -8.57
N LEU A 376 21.30 -9.26 -7.49
CA LEU A 376 22.07 -10.29 -6.80
C LEU A 376 21.29 -10.82 -5.59
N PRO A 377 21.37 -12.13 -5.29
CA PRO A 377 20.81 -12.71 -4.06
C PRO A 377 21.29 -11.96 -2.83
N ALA A 378 20.54 -11.98 -1.72
CA ALA A 378 20.98 -11.32 -0.49
C ALA A 378 22.37 -11.79 -0.03
N PRO A 379 23.22 -10.91 0.54
CA PRO A 379 24.57 -11.32 1.01
C PRO A 379 24.51 -12.33 2.14
N GLU A 380 23.45 -12.26 2.95
CA GLU A 380 23.19 -13.14 4.08
C GLU A 380 21.83 -13.83 3.92
N PRO A 381 21.67 -15.07 4.43
CA PRO A 381 20.39 -15.76 4.41
C PRO A 381 19.28 -14.92 5.08
N GLY A 382 18.18 -14.68 4.36
CA GLY A 382 17.06 -13.86 4.85
C GLY A 382 17.30 -12.35 4.79
N GLY A 383 18.39 -11.90 4.17
CA GLY A 383 18.65 -10.49 3.89
C GLY A 383 17.89 -9.97 2.66
N LEU A 384 18.13 -8.71 2.34
CA LEU A 384 17.57 -8.00 1.19
C LEU A 384 18.42 -8.30 -0.07
N PRO A 385 17.83 -8.76 -1.20
CA PRO A 385 18.50 -8.75 -2.50
C PRO A 385 19.01 -7.35 -2.86
N ILE A 386 20.05 -7.26 -3.67
CA ILE A 386 20.74 -5.99 -3.95
C ILE A 386 20.90 -5.78 -5.45
N ILE A 387 20.96 -4.53 -5.87
CA ILE A 387 21.40 -4.19 -7.21
C ILE A 387 22.90 -4.47 -7.31
N GLY A 388 23.30 -5.13 -8.39
CA GLY A 388 24.68 -5.39 -8.74
C GLY A 388 24.89 -5.34 -10.24
N ASP A 389 26.07 -5.76 -10.68
CA ASP A 389 26.39 -5.90 -12.10
C ASP A 389 26.68 -7.36 -12.47
N VAL A 390 26.77 -7.62 -13.78
CA VAL A 390 27.13 -8.95 -14.33
C VAL A 390 28.52 -9.44 -13.92
N THR A 391 29.38 -8.58 -13.34
CA THR A 391 30.69 -8.94 -12.79
C THR A 391 30.62 -9.37 -11.31
N GLY A 392 29.41 -9.37 -10.72
CA GLY A 392 29.15 -9.78 -9.35
C GLY A 392 29.48 -8.72 -8.29
N ARG A 393 29.66 -7.45 -8.68
CA ARG A 393 29.81 -6.34 -7.74
C ARG A 393 28.44 -5.86 -7.29
N GLN A 394 28.34 -5.42 -6.04
CA GLN A 394 27.19 -4.63 -5.60
C GLN A 394 27.33 -3.22 -6.16
N VAL A 395 26.25 -2.65 -6.69
CA VAL A 395 26.20 -1.28 -7.21
C VAL A 395 25.19 -0.48 -6.39
N VAL A 396 25.62 0.65 -5.83
CA VAL A 396 24.75 1.58 -5.09
C VAL A 396 24.45 2.76 -5.98
N LEU A 397 23.21 2.88 -6.44
CA LEU A 397 22.76 3.92 -7.37
C LEU A 397 22.22 5.15 -6.62
N ARG A 398 23.00 6.23 -6.51
CA ARG A 398 22.57 7.51 -5.90
C ARG A 398 22.54 8.63 -6.91
N GLY A 399 21.42 9.33 -6.95
CA GLY A 399 21.14 10.27 -8.01
C GLY A 399 20.05 11.28 -7.70
N VAL A 400 19.54 11.85 -8.78
CA VAL A 400 18.47 12.85 -8.81
C VAL A 400 17.46 12.49 -9.89
N ASN A 401 16.23 12.96 -9.71
CA ASN A 401 15.22 12.95 -10.75
C ASN A 401 15.50 14.08 -11.76
N VAL A 402 15.35 13.77 -13.05
CA VAL A 402 15.56 14.65 -14.20
C VAL A 402 14.25 14.67 -14.98
N ASN A 403 13.47 15.74 -14.81
CA ASN A 403 12.10 15.87 -15.32
C ASN A 403 12.00 16.71 -16.61
N GLN A 404 13.12 17.07 -17.22
CA GLN A 404 13.16 18.04 -18.32
C GLN A 404 12.48 17.54 -19.60
N LEU A 405 12.32 16.22 -19.76
CA LEU A 405 11.65 15.61 -20.91
C LEU A 405 10.17 15.30 -20.66
N ILE A 406 9.64 15.61 -19.47
CA ILE A 406 8.23 15.38 -19.12
C ILE A 406 7.32 16.40 -19.82
N ASP A 407 6.17 15.94 -20.31
CA ASP A 407 5.13 16.74 -20.92
C ASP A 407 4.09 17.20 -19.89
N TYR A 408 4.42 18.31 -19.23
CA TYR A 408 3.56 18.97 -18.26
C TYR A 408 2.48 19.83 -18.92
N HIS A 409 1.30 19.83 -18.30
CA HIS A 409 0.27 20.82 -18.54
C HIS A 409 0.76 22.23 -18.18
N LEU A 410 0.63 23.16 -19.12
CA LEU A 410 0.95 24.56 -18.90
C LEU A 410 -0.30 25.34 -18.48
N ARG A 411 -0.27 25.89 -17.26
CA ARG A 411 -1.31 26.84 -16.80
C ARG A 411 -1.26 28.15 -17.58
N ASP A 412 -0.04 28.62 -17.85
CA ASP A 412 0.25 29.73 -18.75
C ASP A 412 1.15 29.18 -19.88
N PRO A 413 0.67 29.15 -21.14
CA PRO A 413 1.46 28.67 -22.27
C PRO A 413 2.78 29.42 -22.49
N GLU A 414 2.90 30.66 -22.00
CA GLU A 414 4.10 31.49 -22.15
C GLU A 414 5.17 31.19 -21.10
N VAL A 415 4.85 30.41 -20.06
CA VAL A 415 5.78 30.08 -18.97
C VAL A 415 6.13 28.59 -19.05
N PRO A 416 7.37 28.24 -19.45
CA PRO A 416 7.79 26.84 -19.57
C PRO A 416 7.73 26.10 -18.23
N ALA A 417 7.17 24.88 -18.26
CA ALA A 417 7.18 23.97 -17.11
C ALA A 417 8.52 23.25 -16.89
N THR A 418 9.34 23.17 -17.93
CA THR A 418 10.69 22.62 -17.87
C THR A 418 11.69 23.61 -18.47
N GLN A 419 12.96 23.39 -18.16
CA GLN A 419 14.07 24.03 -18.85
C GLN A 419 14.77 23.02 -19.76
N PRO A 420 15.48 23.48 -20.83
CA PRO A 420 16.25 22.58 -21.68
C PRO A 420 17.25 21.75 -20.87
N LEU A 421 17.30 20.44 -21.14
CA LEU A 421 18.32 19.54 -20.61
C LEU A 421 19.59 19.66 -21.45
N THR A 422 20.75 19.88 -20.82
CA THR A 422 22.04 20.02 -21.50
C THR A 422 23.08 19.05 -20.96
N ASP A 423 24.17 18.84 -21.70
CA ASP A 423 25.30 18.04 -21.22
C ASP A 423 25.90 18.58 -19.91
N ASP A 424 25.91 19.91 -19.74
CA ASP A 424 26.37 20.57 -18.51
C ASP A 424 25.56 20.13 -17.27
N ASP A 425 24.28 19.75 -17.44
CA ASP A 425 23.49 19.20 -16.34
C ASP A 425 24.04 17.87 -15.87
N PHE A 426 24.33 16.95 -16.79
CA PHE A 426 24.90 15.65 -16.46
C PHE A 426 26.30 15.78 -15.87
N ALA A 427 27.13 16.68 -16.39
CA ALA A 427 28.42 17.02 -15.81
C ALA A 427 28.29 17.53 -14.36
N ALA A 428 27.32 18.42 -14.10
CA ALA A 428 27.08 18.97 -12.77
C ALA A 428 26.51 17.94 -11.78
N ILE A 429 25.60 17.07 -12.25
CA ILE A 429 25.07 15.93 -11.48
C ILE A 429 26.23 14.99 -11.10
N ALA A 430 27.07 14.62 -12.05
CA ALA A 430 28.23 13.76 -11.81
C ALA A 430 29.25 14.41 -10.85
N ALA A 431 29.44 15.74 -10.93
CA ALA A 431 30.32 16.50 -10.05
C ALA A 431 29.86 16.50 -8.57
N MET A 432 28.56 16.30 -8.31
CA MET A 432 28.04 16.07 -6.95
C MET A 432 28.35 14.65 -6.42
N GLY A 433 28.90 13.77 -7.25
CA GLY A 433 29.24 12.40 -6.91
C GLY A 433 28.16 11.37 -7.26
N PHE A 434 27.03 11.80 -7.83
CA PHE A 434 25.99 10.90 -8.31
C PHE A 434 26.48 9.95 -9.40
N ASN A 435 25.79 8.81 -9.54
CA ASN A 435 26.07 7.78 -10.54
C ASN A 435 24.80 7.24 -11.23
N VAL A 436 23.66 7.88 -10.99
CA VAL A 436 22.40 7.55 -11.66
C VAL A 436 21.54 8.81 -11.83
N VAL A 437 20.71 8.83 -12.85
CA VAL A 437 19.58 9.75 -13.02
C VAL A 437 18.29 8.96 -13.19
N ARG A 438 17.19 9.43 -12.59
CA ARG A 438 15.84 8.96 -12.95
C ARG A 438 15.28 9.92 -13.98
N LEU A 439 15.28 9.50 -15.24
CA LEU A 439 14.90 10.33 -16.38
C LEU A 439 13.40 10.14 -16.65
N GLY A 440 12.61 11.15 -16.33
CA GLY A 440 11.18 11.14 -16.54
C GLY A 440 10.84 11.30 -18.02
N MET A 441 10.05 10.36 -18.54
CA MET A 441 9.47 10.37 -19.88
C MET A 441 7.94 10.28 -19.79
N SER A 442 7.23 10.89 -20.73
CA SER A 442 5.76 10.89 -20.72
C SER A 442 5.18 10.01 -21.81
N TRP A 443 4.18 9.18 -21.47
CA TRP A 443 3.43 8.41 -22.45
C TRP A 443 2.78 9.32 -23.51
N SER A 444 2.32 10.50 -23.12
CA SER A 444 1.75 11.50 -24.03
C SER A 444 2.70 11.96 -25.13
N ARG A 445 4.01 11.86 -24.89
CA ARG A 445 5.07 12.19 -25.85
C ARG A 445 5.56 10.97 -26.61
N LEU A 446 5.61 9.80 -25.97
CA LEU A 446 5.98 8.54 -26.63
C LEU A 446 4.92 8.10 -27.65
N GLU A 447 3.63 8.24 -27.33
CA GLU A 447 2.50 7.83 -28.18
C GLU A 447 1.44 8.95 -28.25
N PRO A 448 1.75 10.10 -28.86
CA PRO A 448 0.86 11.27 -28.88
C PRO A 448 -0.45 10.99 -29.61
N THR A 449 -0.38 10.16 -30.65
CA THR A 449 -1.55 9.60 -31.35
C THR A 449 -1.53 8.09 -31.18
N ARG A 450 -2.70 7.50 -30.96
CA ARG A 450 -2.82 6.07 -30.68
C ARG A 450 -2.18 5.21 -31.78
N GLY A 451 -1.20 4.41 -31.41
CA GLY A 451 -0.46 3.53 -32.31
C GLY A 451 0.66 4.19 -33.10
N ASP A 452 0.80 5.52 -33.02
CA ASP A 452 1.84 6.29 -33.70
C ASP A 452 2.87 6.74 -32.65
N LEU A 453 4.00 6.02 -32.61
CA LEU A 453 5.10 6.33 -31.70
C LEU A 453 5.95 7.48 -32.24
N ASP A 454 6.34 8.39 -31.35
CA ASP A 454 7.15 9.56 -31.66
C ASP A 454 8.64 9.22 -31.56
N GLU A 455 9.23 8.83 -32.69
CA GLU A 455 10.66 8.53 -32.79
C GLU A 455 11.54 9.75 -32.50
N ASP A 456 11.10 10.98 -32.82
CA ASP A 456 11.86 12.20 -32.52
C ASP A 456 11.96 12.44 -31.00
N TYR A 457 10.91 12.09 -30.26
CA TYR A 457 10.96 12.11 -28.79
C TYR A 457 11.82 10.97 -28.23
N LEU A 458 11.73 9.77 -28.81
CA LEU A 458 12.60 8.66 -28.40
C LEU A 458 14.08 8.97 -28.63
N ASP A 459 14.42 9.68 -29.72
CA ASP A 459 15.78 10.15 -30.00
C ASP A 459 16.27 11.19 -28.98
N GLN A 460 15.38 12.04 -28.44
CA GLN A 460 15.73 12.92 -27.32
C GLN A 460 16.06 12.12 -26.06
N VAL A 461 15.33 11.04 -25.78
CA VAL A 461 15.64 10.12 -24.67
C VAL A 461 16.99 9.43 -24.91
N ARG A 462 17.27 8.94 -26.12
CA ARG A 462 18.58 8.35 -26.47
C ARG A 462 19.72 9.35 -26.26
N ALA A 463 19.54 10.60 -26.69
CA ALA A 463 20.56 11.64 -26.52
C ALA A 463 20.83 11.96 -25.04
N ALA A 464 19.78 11.99 -24.21
CA ALA A 464 19.92 12.17 -22.78
C ALA A 464 20.64 10.97 -22.11
N VAL A 465 20.31 9.75 -22.50
CA VAL A 465 21.00 8.52 -22.01
C VAL A 465 22.47 8.52 -22.41
N ALA A 466 22.80 8.87 -23.66
CA ALA A 466 24.18 8.94 -24.15
C ALA A 466 24.99 10.01 -23.40
N SER A 467 24.43 11.19 -23.17
CA SER A 467 25.09 12.23 -22.37
C SER A 467 25.28 11.78 -20.92
N ALA A 468 24.28 11.12 -20.30
CA ALA A 468 24.44 10.53 -18.97
C ALA A 468 25.58 9.49 -18.92
N GLU A 469 25.68 8.62 -19.93
CA GLU A 469 26.75 7.62 -20.05
C GLU A 469 28.14 8.26 -20.13
N GLU A 470 28.31 9.32 -20.93
CA GLU A 470 29.58 10.04 -21.07
C GLU A 470 30.11 10.58 -19.72
N HIS A 471 29.21 10.86 -18.78
CA HIS A 471 29.53 11.31 -17.42
C HIS A 471 29.50 10.17 -16.37
N GLY A 472 29.35 8.91 -16.79
CA GLY A 472 29.33 7.74 -15.92
C GLY A 472 28.09 7.64 -15.04
N LEU A 473 26.95 8.11 -15.54
CA LEU A 473 25.66 8.08 -14.88
C LEU A 473 24.77 7.00 -15.52
N TYR A 474 24.27 6.06 -14.71
CA TYR A 474 23.23 5.15 -15.16
C TYR A 474 21.92 5.92 -15.36
N THR A 475 21.04 5.43 -16.23
CA THR A 475 19.71 6.03 -16.43
C THR A 475 18.61 5.04 -16.06
N VAL A 476 17.77 5.40 -15.10
CA VAL A 476 16.47 4.74 -14.88
C VAL A 476 15.45 5.47 -15.74
N LEU A 477 14.86 4.77 -16.72
CA LEU A 477 13.84 5.34 -17.60
C LEU A 477 12.48 5.23 -16.90
N ASP A 478 11.94 6.38 -16.52
CA ASP A 478 10.73 6.46 -15.71
C ASP A 478 9.55 6.94 -16.54
N LEU A 479 8.54 6.08 -16.68
CA LEU A 479 7.28 6.49 -17.29
C LEU A 479 6.47 7.32 -16.29
N HIS A 480 6.78 8.61 -16.29
CA HIS A 480 6.30 9.58 -15.34
C HIS A 480 4.85 9.97 -15.63
N GLN A 481 4.09 10.13 -14.55
CA GLN A 481 2.77 10.71 -14.56
C GLN A 481 2.49 11.32 -13.19
N ASP A 482 1.74 12.41 -13.17
CA ASP A 482 1.09 12.92 -11.98
C ASP A 482 -0.40 13.04 -12.24
N ALA A 483 -1.22 12.56 -11.29
CA ALA A 483 -2.67 12.58 -11.39
C ALA A 483 -3.19 12.19 -12.79
N TRP A 484 -2.61 11.14 -13.38
CA TRP A 484 -2.88 10.55 -14.70
C TRP A 484 -2.39 11.30 -15.94
N GLY A 485 -2.58 12.62 -16.09
CA GLY A 485 -2.22 13.27 -17.36
C GLY A 485 -2.61 14.74 -17.53
N ASN A 486 -2.03 15.35 -18.57
CA ASN A 486 -2.27 16.75 -18.95
C ASN A 486 -3.74 17.03 -19.31
N ALA A 487 -4.42 16.08 -19.95
CA ALA A 487 -5.77 16.22 -20.48
C ALA A 487 -6.87 16.24 -19.40
N LEU A 488 -6.51 16.13 -18.12
CA LEU A 488 -7.44 16.20 -17.00
C LEU A 488 -7.78 17.61 -16.53
N ALA A 489 -7.06 18.63 -17.02
CA ALA A 489 -7.39 20.03 -16.75
C ALA A 489 -8.85 20.34 -17.10
N ARG A 490 -9.62 20.86 -16.15
CA ARG A 490 -11.00 21.37 -16.37
C ARG A 490 -11.26 22.63 -15.53
N PRO A 491 -10.53 23.73 -15.76
CA PRO A 491 -10.64 24.95 -14.97
C PRO A 491 -12.06 25.55 -14.93
N GLU A 492 -12.90 25.23 -15.92
CA GLU A 492 -14.29 25.65 -16.04
C GLU A 492 -15.27 24.84 -15.17
N GLN A 493 -14.84 23.70 -14.62
CA GLN A 493 -15.69 22.85 -13.79
C GLN A 493 -16.14 23.59 -12.54
N GLN A 494 -17.45 23.71 -12.37
CA GLN A 494 -18.03 24.21 -11.12
C GLN A 494 -17.93 23.12 -10.05
N CYS A 495 -17.28 23.46 -8.95
CA CYS A 495 -17.03 22.58 -7.82
C CYS A 495 -17.58 23.22 -6.54
N ASP A 496 -18.28 22.43 -5.74
CA ASP A 496 -18.90 22.85 -4.47
C ASP A 496 -18.21 22.19 -3.27
N GLY A 497 -18.61 22.56 -2.05
CA GLY A 497 -18.21 21.83 -0.84
C GLY A 497 -16.73 21.90 -0.47
N GLY A 498 -16.03 22.97 -0.89
CA GLY A 498 -14.60 23.15 -0.61
C GLY A 498 -13.69 22.36 -1.55
N THR A 499 -14.22 21.85 -2.66
CA THR A 499 -13.43 21.25 -3.74
C THR A 499 -13.06 22.30 -4.79
N SER A 500 -12.00 22.03 -5.55
CA SER A 500 -11.53 22.87 -6.67
C SER A 500 -11.50 22.06 -7.96
N ALA A 501 -11.50 22.72 -9.11
CA ALA A 501 -11.37 22.05 -10.40
C ALA A 501 -10.04 21.29 -10.49
N THR A 502 -10.02 20.16 -11.21
CA THR A 502 -8.75 19.47 -11.52
C THR A 502 -7.87 20.35 -12.39
N THR A 503 -6.61 20.47 -12.00
CA THR A 503 -5.53 21.00 -12.83
C THR A 503 -5.01 19.89 -13.74
N GLY A 504 -4.49 20.24 -14.92
CA GLY A 504 -3.72 19.29 -15.70
C GLY A 504 -2.34 19.10 -15.06
N TRP A 505 -1.78 17.92 -15.26
CA TRP A 505 -0.46 17.51 -14.78
C TRP A 505 0.31 16.91 -15.96
N ASP A 506 0.80 15.69 -15.87
CA ASP A 506 1.60 15.03 -16.92
C ASP A 506 1.35 13.52 -16.94
N GLY A 507 1.79 12.86 -18.01
CA GLY A 507 1.73 11.40 -18.14
C GLY A 507 0.98 10.93 -19.37
N ALA A 508 -0.28 10.49 -19.20
CA ALA A 508 -1.04 9.84 -20.26
C ALA A 508 -1.52 10.82 -21.36
N PRO A 509 -1.56 10.38 -22.64
CA PRO A 509 -2.11 11.18 -23.72
C PRO A 509 -3.63 11.39 -23.57
N ALA A 510 -4.14 12.44 -24.23
CA ALA A 510 -5.56 12.76 -24.23
C ALA A 510 -6.45 11.60 -24.74
N TRP A 511 -6.01 10.86 -25.75
CA TRP A 511 -6.77 9.74 -26.32
C TRP A 511 -6.90 8.54 -25.36
N ALA A 512 -5.97 8.40 -24.41
CA ALA A 512 -6.02 7.39 -23.35
C ALA A 512 -6.77 7.88 -22.10
N THR A 513 -7.09 9.17 -22.01
CA THR A 513 -7.71 9.79 -20.83
C THR A 513 -9.23 9.63 -20.86
N ILE A 514 -9.70 8.49 -20.34
CA ILE A 514 -11.14 8.18 -20.27
C ILE A 514 -11.66 8.47 -18.85
N THR A 515 -12.39 9.57 -18.68
CA THR A 515 -13.01 9.93 -17.39
C THR A 515 -14.51 9.64 -17.33
N ASP A 516 -15.11 9.21 -18.44
CA ASP A 516 -16.54 8.86 -18.54
C ASP A 516 -17.50 9.91 -17.93
N GLY A 517 -17.15 11.20 -18.08
CA GLY A 517 -17.95 12.32 -17.61
C GLY A 517 -18.02 12.45 -16.09
N THR A 518 -17.11 11.84 -15.32
CA THR A 518 -17.07 12.04 -13.88
C THR A 518 -16.65 13.46 -13.51
N LEU A 519 -17.01 13.89 -12.30
CA LEU A 519 -16.64 15.21 -11.79
C LEU A 519 -15.13 15.42 -11.78
N HIS A 520 -14.71 16.52 -12.40
CA HIS A 520 -13.34 17.01 -12.39
C HIS A 520 -13.12 17.96 -11.20
N CYS A 521 -13.48 17.49 -10.00
CA CYS A 521 -13.31 18.24 -8.76
C CYS A 521 -12.35 17.48 -7.85
N GLN A 522 -11.29 18.15 -7.43
CA GLN A 522 -10.29 17.65 -6.50
C GLN A 522 -10.47 18.27 -5.11
N PHE A 523 -9.94 17.59 -4.09
CA PHE A 523 -9.91 18.06 -2.71
C PHE A 523 -8.46 18.05 -2.21
N LEU A 524 -8.24 17.80 -0.91
CA LEU A 524 -6.93 17.77 -0.22
C LEU A 524 -5.76 17.14 -1.00
N ALA A 525 -6.01 16.21 -1.93
CA ALA A 525 -5.00 15.63 -2.82
C ALA A 525 -5.55 15.49 -4.25
N ARG A 526 -4.70 15.80 -5.25
CA ARG A 526 -4.98 15.70 -6.70
C ARG A 526 -5.39 14.28 -7.12
N ASP A 527 -4.71 13.28 -6.56
CA ASP A 527 -4.84 11.86 -6.92
C ASP A 527 -6.17 11.23 -6.47
N LEU A 528 -6.89 11.92 -5.59
CA LEU A 528 -8.21 11.51 -5.09
C LEU A 528 -9.37 12.11 -5.90
N ALA A 529 -9.09 12.86 -6.96
CA ALA A 529 -10.14 13.41 -7.81
C ALA A 529 -10.90 12.29 -8.54
N PRO A 530 -12.23 12.39 -8.72
CA PRO A 530 -13.04 11.31 -9.32
C PRO A 530 -12.68 11.01 -10.76
N ALA A 531 -12.33 12.05 -11.52
CA ALA A 531 -11.82 11.94 -12.87
C ALA A 531 -10.50 11.15 -12.93
N VAL A 532 -9.59 11.39 -11.98
CA VAL A 532 -8.31 10.67 -11.88
C VAL A 532 -8.55 9.20 -11.52
N ALA A 533 -9.34 8.93 -10.47
CA ALA A 533 -9.69 7.57 -10.07
C ALA A 533 -10.39 6.79 -11.19
N THR A 534 -11.22 7.46 -12.00
CA THR A 534 -11.90 6.86 -13.15
C THR A 534 -10.95 6.59 -14.31
N ALA A 535 -10.03 7.51 -14.63
CA ALA A 535 -9.02 7.30 -15.66
C ALA A 535 -8.12 6.09 -15.35
N PHE A 536 -7.58 6.01 -14.12
CA PHE A 536 -6.86 4.83 -13.66
C PHE A 536 -7.72 3.57 -13.65
N GLY A 537 -8.98 3.66 -13.25
CA GLY A 537 -9.90 2.52 -13.31
C GLY A 537 -10.13 1.99 -14.73
N ASN A 538 -10.29 2.88 -15.71
CA ASN A 538 -10.36 2.55 -17.14
C ASN A 538 -9.06 1.93 -17.65
N PHE A 539 -7.91 2.41 -17.18
CA PHE A 539 -6.61 1.85 -17.50
C PHE A 539 -6.42 0.43 -16.96
N TYR A 540 -6.60 0.21 -15.66
CA TYR A 540 -6.41 -1.10 -15.05
C TYR A 540 -7.33 -2.19 -15.62
N THR A 541 -8.48 -1.79 -16.15
CA THR A 541 -9.46 -2.68 -16.78
C THR A 541 -9.28 -2.80 -18.29
N ASP A 542 -8.22 -2.21 -18.83
CA ASP A 542 -7.85 -2.17 -20.24
C ASP A 542 -9.00 -1.73 -21.15
N ARG A 543 -9.77 -0.73 -20.68
CA ARG A 543 -10.87 -0.19 -21.46
C ARG A 543 -10.34 0.34 -22.79
N ASP A 544 -11.05 -0.01 -23.85
CA ASP A 544 -10.71 0.38 -25.22
C ASP A 544 -9.27 0.03 -25.59
N GLY A 545 -8.59 -0.90 -24.88
CA GLY A 545 -7.22 -1.33 -25.13
C GLY A 545 -6.13 -0.32 -24.75
N ILE A 546 -6.38 0.59 -23.79
CA ILE A 546 -5.40 1.63 -23.41
C ILE A 546 -4.21 1.10 -22.60
N GLN A 547 -4.39 0.09 -21.76
CA GLN A 547 -3.27 -0.56 -21.05
C GLN A 547 -2.46 -1.41 -22.02
N THR A 548 -3.15 -2.13 -22.92
CA THR A 548 -2.51 -2.86 -24.01
C THR A 548 -1.67 -1.93 -24.89
N ALA A 549 -2.12 -0.70 -25.15
CA ALA A 549 -1.33 0.27 -25.90
C ALA A 549 -0.08 0.70 -25.14
N LEU A 550 -0.18 1.05 -23.85
CA LEU A 550 1.00 1.39 -23.05
C LEU A 550 2.00 0.24 -22.95
N VAL A 551 1.53 -1.01 -22.81
CA VAL A 551 2.40 -2.20 -22.81
C VAL A 551 3.20 -2.33 -24.12
N ARG A 552 2.60 -2.00 -25.28
CA ARG A 552 3.34 -1.97 -26.56
C ARG A 552 4.33 -0.80 -26.64
N THR A 553 3.97 0.35 -26.08
CA THR A 553 4.89 1.50 -25.98
C THR A 553 6.11 1.13 -25.16
N TRP A 554 5.93 0.46 -24.03
CA TRP A 554 7.02 -0.11 -23.24
C TRP A 554 7.88 -1.12 -24.02
N ALA A 555 7.26 -2.03 -24.77
CA ALA A 555 8.01 -2.96 -25.62
C ALA A 555 8.88 -2.22 -26.65
N THR A 556 8.40 -1.10 -27.20
CA THR A 556 9.18 -0.33 -28.17
C THR A 556 10.36 0.40 -27.52
N VAL A 557 10.13 1.05 -26.38
CA VAL A 557 11.20 1.68 -25.59
C VAL A 557 12.24 0.63 -25.18
N ALA A 558 11.82 -0.52 -24.68
CA ALA A 558 12.73 -1.58 -24.27
C ALA A 558 13.54 -2.16 -25.44
N GLY A 559 12.90 -2.40 -26.59
CA GLY A 559 13.61 -2.83 -27.80
C GLY A 559 14.63 -1.80 -28.29
N ALA A 560 14.36 -0.50 -28.12
CA ALA A 560 15.26 0.57 -28.51
C ALA A 560 16.53 0.69 -27.65
N PHE A 561 16.48 0.22 -26.41
CA PHE A 561 17.56 0.26 -25.42
C PHE A 561 18.07 -1.13 -25.03
N ALA A 562 17.71 -2.18 -25.78
CA ALA A 562 17.94 -3.57 -25.36
C ALA A 562 19.43 -3.93 -25.14
N ASP A 563 20.34 -3.25 -25.81
CA ASP A 563 21.80 -3.44 -25.73
C ASP A 563 22.54 -2.30 -24.99
N GLU A 564 21.81 -1.36 -24.38
CA GLU A 564 22.39 -0.17 -23.75
C GLU A 564 22.71 -0.37 -22.25
N ALA A 565 23.97 -0.63 -21.93
CA ALA A 565 24.43 -0.87 -20.56
C ALA A 565 24.30 0.34 -19.63
N ALA A 566 24.22 1.57 -20.17
CA ALA A 566 23.98 2.78 -19.38
C ALA A 566 22.55 2.85 -18.84
N VAL A 567 21.58 2.16 -19.47
CA VAL A 567 20.23 2.04 -18.93
C VAL A 567 20.27 1.07 -17.74
N ALA A 568 19.94 1.56 -16.55
CA ALA A 568 19.81 0.71 -15.37
C ALA A 568 18.58 -0.19 -15.48
N GLY A 569 17.50 0.34 -16.03
CA GLY A 569 16.22 -0.34 -16.19
C GLY A 569 15.04 0.58 -16.33
N TYR A 570 13.86 0.00 -16.22
CA TYR A 570 12.58 0.63 -16.53
C TYR A 570 11.74 0.79 -15.27
N ASP A 571 11.36 2.01 -14.93
CA ASP A 571 10.39 2.32 -13.89
C ASP A 571 9.00 2.42 -14.49
N LEU A 572 8.20 1.37 -14.23
CA LEU A 572 7.09 0.97 -15.10
C LEU A 572 5.93 1.96 -15.13
N LEU A 573 5.72 2.68 -14.03
CA LEU A 573 4.70 3.72 -13.89
C LEU A 573 4.93 4.48 -12.58
N ASN A 574 5.25 5.77 -12.67
CA ASN A 574 5.38 6.65 -11.50
C ASN A 574 4.09 6.68 -10.67
N GLU A 575 4.20 6.63 -9.34
CA GLU A 575 3.12 6.79 -8.36
C GLU A 575 1.72 6.35 -8.82
N PRO A 576 1.50 5.06 -9.16
CA PRO A 576 0.26 4.61 -9.76
C PRO A 576 -0.96 5.01 -8.93
N GLY A 577 -1.91 5.69 -9.57
CA GLY A 577 -3.13 6.13 -8.92
C GLY A 577 -3.98 4.95 -8.43
N ILE A 578 -4.76 5.19 -7.37
CA ILE A 578 -5.48 4.13 -6.65
C ILE A 578 -6.64 3.51 -7.44
N GLY A 579 -7.11 4.16 -8.50
CA GLY A 579 -8.27 3.75 -9.29
C GLY A 579 -9.60 3.79 -8.52
N ALA A 580 -10.66 3.28 -9.14
CA ALA A 580 -12.03 3.40 -8.62
C ALA A 580 -12.43 2.38 -7.53
N ILE A 581 -11.67 1.30 -7.35
CA ILE A 581 -12.02 0.21 -6.41
C ILE A 581 -10.79 -0.26 -5.61
N PRO A 582 -10.09 0.63 -4.89
CA PRO A 582 -8.95 0.22 -4.08
C PRO A 582 -9.41 -0.71 -2.93
N PRO A 583 -8.62 -1.73 -2.56
CA PRO A 583 -7.28 -2.04 -3.08
C PRO A 583 -7.25 -3.00 -4.28
N THR A 584 -8.40 -3.30 -4.90
CA THR A 584 -8.42 -4.18 -6.09
C THR A 584 -7.66 -3.54 -7.25
N THR A 585 -7.88 -2.25 -7.49
CA THR A 585 -7.16 -1.48 -8.51
C THR A 585 -5.71 -1.20 -8.10
N SER A 586 -5.48 -0.67 -6.89
CA SER A 586 -4.15 -0.25 -6.43
C SER A 586 -3.18 -1.38 -6.06
N GLY A 587 -3.68 -2.62 -5.92
CA GLY A 587 -2.87 -3.80 -5.62
C GLY A 587 -2.95 -4.87 -6.72
N LEU A 588 -4.09 -5.55 -6.84
CA LEU A 588 -4.22 -6.72 -7.74
C LEU A 588 -4.07 -6.35 -9.23
N LEU A 589 -4.82 -5.36 -9.71
CA LEU A 589 -4.79 -4.98 -11.12
C LEU A 589 -3.52 -4.20 -11.49
N LEU A 590 -2.94 -3.48 -10.54
CA LEU A 590 -1.59 -2.92 -10.68
C LEU A 590 -0.54 -4.02 -10.91
N GLY A 591 -0.55 -5.09 -10.11
CA GLY A 591 0.32 -6.25 -10.32
C GLY A 591 0.11 -6.93 -11.68
N ARG A 592 -1.14 -7.03 -12.15
CA ARG A 592 -1.47 -7.54 -13.50
C ARG A 592 -0.86 -6.67 -14.60
N TYR A 593 -0.92 -5.35 -14.46
CA TYR A 593 -0.28 -4.43 -15.41
C TYR A 593 1.24 -4.63 -15.43
N TYR A 594 1.89 -4.68 -14.27
CA TYR A 594 3.32 -4.89 -14.19
C TYR A 594 3.75 -6.22 -14.83
N ASP A 595 3.04 -7.32 -14.58
CA ASP A 595 3.35 -8.61 -15.20
C ASP A 595 3.20 -8.57 -16.73
N ALA A 596 2.18 -7.88 -17.25
CA ALA A 596 1.98 -7.69 -18.68
C ALA A 596 3.08 -6.82 -19.33
N ALA A 597 3.43 -5.70 -18.69
CA ALA A 597 4.49 -4.80 -19.15
C ALA A 597 5.84 -5.51 -19.17
N LEU A 598 6.18 -6.23 -18.09
CA LEU A 598 7.43 -6.98 -18.00
C LEU A 598 7.49 -8.09 -19.04
N THR A 599 6.42 -8.84 -19.25
CA THR A 599 6.38 -9.88 -20.29
C THR A 599 6.73 -9.28 -21.67
N ALA A 600 6.14 -8.14 -22.02
CA ALA A 600 6.38 -7.48 -23.31
C ALA A 600 7.79 -6.87 -23.42
N ILE A 601 8.29 -6.26 -22.32
CA ILE A 601 9.66 -5.74 -22.24
C ILE A 601 10.68 -6.87 -22.47
N ARG A 602 10.53 -8.00 -21.78
CA ARG A 602 11.45 -9.14 -21.92
C ARG A 602 11.42 -9.73 -23.33
N GLU A 603 10.25 -9.83 -23.94
CA GLU A 603 10.10 -10.27 -25.33
C GLU A 603 10.80 -9.31 -26.29
N ALA A 604 10.64 -8.00 -26.10
CA ALA A 604 11.28 -6.99 -26.93
C ALA A 604 12.81 -6.99 -26.80
N GLU A 605 13.35 -7.04 -25.58
CA GLU A 605 14.79 -7.14 -25.33
C GLU A 605 15.39 -8.38 -25.99
N THR A 606 14.70 -9.52 -25.88
CA THR A 606 15.12 -10.78 -26.51
C THR A 606 15.09 -10.67 -28.04
N THR A 607 14.05 -10.06 -28.59
CA THR A 607 13.87 -9.91 -30.05
C THR A 607 14.92 -8.98 -30.64
N ALA A 608 15.38 -7.99 -29.88
CA ALA A 608 16.44 -7.06 -30.25
C ALA A 608 17.86 -7.62 -30.02
N ASP A 609 18.00 -8.90 -29.65
CA ASP A 609 19.28 -9.56 -29.32
C ASP A 609 20.07 -8.85 -28.18
N GLY A 610 19.34 -8.19 -27.27
CA GLY A 610 19.90 -7.47 -26.13
C GLY A 610 20.00 -8.31 -24.84
N PHE A 611 20.06 -7.63 -23.71
CA PHE A 611 20.00 -8.25 -22.38
C PHE A 611 18.81 -7.72 -21.57
N HIS A 612 18.46 -8.45 -20.49
CA HIS A 612 17.36 -8.05 -19.63
C HIS A 612 17.79 -7.02 -18.59
N HIS A 613 17.16 -5.84 -18.63
CA HIS A 613 17.39 -4.76 -17.69
C HIS A 613 16.63 -4.94 -16.38
N LEU A 614 16.96 -4.13 -15.36
CA LEU A 614 16.21 -4.11 -14.12
C LEU A 614 14.76 -3.63 -14.34
N ALA A 615 13.86 -4.16 -13.52
CA ALA A 615 12.45 -3.81 -13.52
C ALA A 615 12.09 -3.07 -12.23
N PHE A 616 12.00 -1.75 -12.30
CA PHE A 616 11.57 -0.93 -11.17
C PHE A 616 10.04 -0.89 -11.13
N PHE A 617 9.45 -1.25 -9.99
CA PHE A 617 8.01 -1.26 -9.82
C PHE A 617 7.61 -0.59 -8.50
N GLU A 618 6.56 0.23 -8.58
CA GLU A 618 6.13 1.06 -7.46
C GLU A 618 4.88 0.49 -6.76
N PRO A 619 4.70 0.75 -5.44
CA PRO A 619 3.38 0.69 -4.83
C PRO A 619 2.52 1.86 -5.32
N SER A 620 1.21 1.87 -5.01
CA SER A 620 0.38 3.04 -5.38
C SER A 620 0.81 4.32 -4.67
N VAL A 621 0.35 5.46 -5.18
CA VAL A 621 0.54 6.81 -4.61
C VAL A 621 0.20 6.94 -3.12
N LEU A 622 -0.60 6.02 -2.55
CA LEU A 622 -0.85 6.00 -1.10
C LEU A 622 0.41 5.74 -0.28
N TRP A 623 1.43 5.08 -0.83
CA TRP A 623 2.72 4.93 -0.15
C TRP A 623 3.38 6.30 0.08
N SER A 624 3.36 7.17 -0.93
CA SER A 624 3.85 8.55 -0.88
C SER A 624 3.03 9.40 0.10
N GLY A 625 1.71 9.22 0.11
CA GLY A 625 0.79 9.98 0.95
C GLY A 625 0.69 9.51 2.41
N LEU A 626 0.86 8.21 2.69
CA LEU A 626 0.56 7.60 4.00
C LEU A 626 1.71 6.75 4.60
N ALA A 627 2.80 6.55 3.86
CA ALA A 627 3.91 5.64 4.19
C ALA A 627 3.57 4.13 4.20
N PHE A 628 2.36 3.75 3.78
CA PHE A 628 1.94 2.35 3.66
C PHE A 628 0.76 2.22 2.69
N ASP A 629 0.67 1.08 2.01
CA ASP A 629 -0.47 0.71 1.17
C ASP A 629 -0.60 -0.82 0.99
N VAL A 630 -1.74 -1.30 0.47
CA VAL A 630 -1.85 -2.65 -0.09
C VAL A 630 -1.07 -2.70 -1.40
N THR A 631 0.05 -3.41 -1.41
CA THR A 631 0.93 -3.51 -2.57
C THR A 631 0.45 -4.60 -3.56
N PRO A 632 1.02 -4.68 -4.79
CA PRO A 632 0.83 -5.86 -5.63
C PRO A 632 1.08 -7.17 -4.86
N PRO A 633 0.28 -8.23 -5.02
CA PRO A 633 0.53 -9.47 -4.29
C PRO A 633 1.94 -10.02 -4.55
N PRO A 634 2.70 -10.44 -3.52
CA PRO A 634 3.96 -11.16 -3.75
C PRO A 634 3.74 -12.36 -4.68
N GLY A 635 4.60 -12.50 -5.69
CA GLY A 635 4.42 -13.48 -6.77
C GLY A 635 3.42 -13.05 -7.85
N PHE A 636 3.21 -11.74 -8.07
CA PHE A 636 2.43 -11.23 -9.20
C PHE A 636 3.08 -11.50 -10.56
N THR A 637 4.40 -11.74 -10.58
CA THR A 637 5.20 -12.06 -11.76
C THR A 637 6.29 -13.08 -11.40
N ASP A 638 6.81 -13.78 -12.40
CA ASP A 638 7.94 -14.71 -12.29
C ASP A 638 9.30 -14.05 -12.62
N ASP A 639 9.31 -12.76 -12.97
CA ASP A 639 10.53 -11.97 -13.20
C ASP A 639 11.42 -11.93 -11.94
N ARG A 640 12.74 -11.99 -12.15
CA ARG A 640 13.76 -12.06 -11.07
C ARG A 640 14.69 -10.86 -11.00
N LEU A 641 14.53 -9.90 -11.90
CA LEU A 641 15.29 -8.64 -11.97
C LEU A 641 14.48 -7.48 -11.37
N LEU A 642 13.58 -7.80 -10.44
CA LEU A 642 12.72 -6.85 -9.78
C LEU A 642 13.48 -5.95 -8.79
N VAL A 643 13.14 -4.66 -8.85
CA VAL A 643 13.54 -3.63 -7.90
C VAL A 643 12.29 -2.93 -7.40
N PHE A 644 12.00 -3.05 -6.12
CA PHE A 644 10.89 -2.30 -5.52
C PHE A 644 11.29 -0.83 -5.38
N ALA A 645 10.47 0.07 -5.94
CA ALA A 645 10.77 1.49 -6.10
C ALA A 645 9.79 2.44 -5.38
N PRO A 646 9.59 2.35 -4.06
CA PRO A 646 8.65 3.21 -3.35
C PRO A 646 9.17 4.63 -3.16
N HIS A 647 8.26 5.59 -2.90
CA HIS A 647 8.58 6.99 -2.61
C HIS A 647 8.30 7.35 -1.13
N PRO A 648 9.29 7.19 -0.23
CA PRO A 648 9.14 7.45 1.19
C PRO A 648 9.25 8.95 1.52
N TYR A 649 8.13 9.67 1.42
CA TYR A 649 8.03 11.09 1.79
C TYR A 649 7.74 11.38 3.28
N SER A 650 7.99 10.39 4.16
CA SER A 650 7.78 10.53 5.62
C SER A 650 8.55 11.71 6.22
N GLU A 651 7.89 12.50 7.07
CA GLU A 651 8.43 13.75 7.66
C GLU A 651 8.71 14.87 6.63
N SER A 652 8.20 14.72 5.40
CA SER A 652 8.23 15.71 4.32
C SER A 652 6.80 16.12 3.94
N ILE A 653 6.16 15.42 3.00
CA ILE A 653 4.87 15.80 2.38
C ILE A 653 3.75 14.78 2.59
N THR A 654 3.95 13.77 3.44
CA THR A 654 2.89 12.81 3.77
C THR A 654 1.67 13.52 4.37
N MET A 655 0.47 13.04 4.05
CA MET A 655 -0.80 13.71 4.35
C MET A 655 -1.01 13.97 5.84
N GLU A 656 -0.48 13.12 6.71
CA GLU A 656 -0.62 13.28 8.16
C GLU A 656 0.19 14.47 8.73
N GLN A 657 1.20 14.95 8.00
CA GLN A 657 2.01 16.09 8.42
C GLN A 657 1.17 17.37 8.50
N ALA A 658 0.15 17.49 7.65
CA ALA A 658 -0.83 18.59 7.72
C ALA A 658 -1.58 18.66 9.07
N PHE A 659 -1.62 17.54 9.82
CA PHE A 659 -2.23 17.45 11.14
C PHE A 659 -1.19 17.44 12.28
N GLY A 660 0.10 17.68 11.98
CA GLY A 660 1.18 17.62 12.96
C GLY A 660 1.44 16.21 13.52
N LEU A 661 1.07 15.18 12.76
CA LEU A 661 1.30 13.79 13.10
C LEU A 661 2.49 13.23 12.32
N THR A 662 3.07 12.12 12.79
CA THR A 662 4.09 11.37 12.05
C THR A 662 3.78 9.89 12.23
N ILE A 663 3.15 9.29 11.22
CA ILE A 663 2.74 7.88 11.28
C ILE A 663 3.97 6.98 11.16
N ALA A 664 4.84 7.26 10.19
CA ALA A 664 6.12 6.61 10.03
C ALA A 664 7.21 7.70 10.05
N SER A 665 8.27 7.48 10.83
CA SER A 665 9.51 8.25 10.70
C SER A 665 10.24 7.86 9.43
N ILE A 666 11.25 8.65 9.04
CA ILE A 666 12.11 8.37 7.89
C ILE A 666 12.68 6.93 7.97
N GLU A 667 13.28 6.57 9.10
CA GLU A 667 13.93 5.27 9.27
C GLU A 667 12.89 4.13 9.26
N ARG A 668 11.69 4.39 9.78
CA ARG A 668 10.58 3.44 9.76
C ARG A 668 10.15 3.13 8.34
N ASN A 669 9.93 4.16 7.53
CA ASN A 669 9.44 4.00 6.16
C ASN A 669 10.45 3.21 5.33
N LEU A 670 11.74 3.57 5.35
CA LEU A 670 12.77 2.81 4.63
C LEU A 670 12.90 1.36 5.10
N THR A 671 12.77 1.11 6.40
CA THR A 671 12.77 -0.26 6.94
C THR A 671 11.56 -1.06 6.47
N VAL A 672 10.40 -0.42 6.37
CA VAL A 672 9.16 -1.03 5.86
C VAL A 672 9.27 -1.30 4.35
N SER A 673 9.81 -0.35 3.58
CA SER A 673 10.13 -0.52 2.16
C SER A 673 11.07 -1.71 1.92
N ALA A 674 12.11 -1.87 2.74
CA ALA A 674 13.04 -3.00 2.63
C ALA A 674 12.35 -4.34 2.90
N ARG A 675 11.39 -4.40 3.84
CA ARG A 675 10.61 -5.61 4.08
C ARG A 675 9.62 -5.91 2.96
N ALA A 676 9.03 -4.88 2.36
CA ALA A 676 8.18 -5.04 1.19
C ALA A 676 9.00 -5.60 0.03
N ALA A 677 10.13 -4.98 -0.31
CA ALA A 677 11.07 -5.47 -1.33
C ALA A 677 11.47 -6.95 -1.12
N ALA A 678 11.86 -7.30 0.12
CA ALA A 678 12.22 -8.66 0.47
C ALA A 678 11.08 -9.68 0.26
N SER A 679 9.81 -9.27 0.40
CA SER A 679 8.66 -10.15 0.16
C SER A 679 8.49 -10.55 -1.30
N TYR A 680 9.01 -9.75 -2.23
CA TYR A 680 9.03 -10.04 -3.67
C TYR A 680 10.29 -10.78 -4.12
N GLY A 681 11.29 -10.94 -3.23
CA GLY A 681 12.63 -11.30 -3.68
C GLY A 681 13.29 -10.21 -4.52
N ALA A 682 12.84 -8.96 -4.38
CA ALA A 682 13.33 -7.80 -5.14
C ALA A 682 14.44 -7.05 -4.38
N ALA A 683 15.28 -6.33 -5.11
CA ALA A 683 16.11 -5.28 -4.51
C ALA A 683 15.25 -4.08 -4.10
N LEU A 684 15.82 -3.14 -3.33
CA LEU A 684 15.19 -1.86 -3.00
C LEU A 684 16.03 -0.72 -3.56
N TRP A 685 15.37 0.19 -4.26
CA TRP A 685 15.90 1.48 -4.67
C TRP A 685 14.80 2.52 -4.50
N VAL A 686 15.10 3.71 -4.02
CA VAL A 686 14.04 4.71 -3.77
C VAL A 686 13.88 5.63 -4.98
N GLY A 687 12.76 5.54 -5.68
CA GLY A 687 12.47 6.34 -6.89
C GLY A 687 12.45 7.83 -6.64
N GLU A 688 11.84 8.23 -5.52
CA GLU A 688 11.77 9.62 -5.11
C GLU A 688 11.82 9.79 -3.60
N TRP A 689 12.46 10.87 -3.19
CA TRP A 689 12.44 11.39 -1.84
C TRP A 689 12.98 12.82 -1.86
N GLY A 690 12.55 13.66 -0.92
CA GLY A 690 13.02 15.04 -0.87
C GLY A 690 12.31 15.88 0.17
N TRP A 691 12.83 17.08 0.37
CA TRP A 691 12.24 18.11 1.21
C TRP A 691 12.08 19.40 0.42
N PHE A 692 11.01 20.12 0.72
CA PHE A 692 10.55 21.29 -0.04
C PHE A 692 10.43 22.54 0.85
N GLY A 693 10.88 22.45 2.10
CA GLY A 693 10.92 23.55 3.05
C GLY A 693 12.27 24.27 3.05
N ASN A 694 12.64 24.79 4.22
CA ASN A 694 13.88 25.54 4.38
C ASN A 694 15.10 24.58 4.47
N PRO A 695 16.07 24.66 3.54
CA PRO A 695 17.22 23.76 3.53
C PRO A 695 18.06 23.80 4.82
N ALA A 696 18.10 24.94 5.51
CA ALA A 696 18.82 25.06 6.78
C ALA A 696 18.18 24.26 7.93
N ILE A 697 16.88 23.92 7.81
CA ILE A 697 16.13 23.13 8.78
C ILE A 697 16.04 21.68 8.30
N ASP A 698 15.65 21.48 7.04
CA ASP A 698 15.39 20.17 6.48
C ASP A 698 16.67 19.38 6.15
N GLY A 699 17.84 20.04 6.05
CA GLY A 699 19.11 19.35 5.81
C GLY A 699 19.43 18.24 6.83
N ALA A 700 19.03 18.40 8.09
CA ALA A 700 19.18 17.36 9.10
C ALA A 700 18.31 16.11 8.82
N LYS A 701 17.16 16.28 8.15
CA LYS A 701 16.31 15.16 7.73
C LYS A 701 16.88 14.48 6.48
N VAL A 702 17.42 15.25 5.53
CA VAL A 702 18.16 14.71 4.38
C VAL A 702 19.33 13.85 4.86
N ASP A 703 20.09 14.32 5.85
CA ASP A 703 21.19 13.54 6.46
C ASP A 703 20.71 12.22 7.09
N ARG A 704 19.59 12.26 7.85
CA ARG A 704 18.98 11.05 8.43
C ARG A 704 18.55 10.06 7.34
N PHE A 705 18.00 10.55 6.24
CA PHE A 705 17.59 9.74 5.10
C PHE A 705 18.80 9.05 4.45
N VAL A 706 19.85 9.81 4.16
CA VAL A 706 21.12 9.29 3.61
C VAL A 706 21.75 8.27 4.57
N ASP A 707 21.70 8.51 5.88
CA ASP A 707 22.15 7.55 6.89
C ASP A 707 21.32 6.26 6.90
N ALA A 708 20.01 6.36 6.72
CA ALA A 708 19.13 5.19 6.60
C ALA A 708 19.42 4.40 5.30
N GLN A 709 19.65 5.08 4.18
CA GLN A 709 20.10 4.44 2.93
C GLN A 709 21.45 3.73 3.11
N ASN A 710 22.42 4.37 3.78
CA ASN A 710 23.72 3.78 4.09
C ASN A 710 23.59 2.49 4.92
N ARG A 711 22.71 2.48 5.93
CA ARG A 711 22.49 1.30 6.78
C ARG A 711 21.90 0.11 6.01
N LEU A 712 21.01 0.40 5.05
CA LEU A 712 20.37 -0.63 4.22
C LEU A 712 21.24 -1.03 3.01
N GLY A 713 22.27 -0.25 2.68
CA GLY A 713 23.10 -0.49 1.49
C GLY A 713 22.36 -0.20 0.19
N ILE A 714 21.40 0.73 0.21
CA ILE A 714 20.54 1.07 -0.92
C ILE A 714 20.83 2.48 -1.46
N GLY A 715 20.34 2.71 -2.67
CA GLY A 715 20.37 3.99 -3.36
C GLY A 715 19.00 4.63 -3.48
N GLY A 716 18.92 5.67 -4.31
CA GLY A 716 17.69 6.35 -4.68
C GLY A 716 17.94 7.63 -5.47
N ALA A 717 16.87 8.24 -5.98
CA ALA A 717 16.92 9.52 -6.68
C ALA A 717 16.21 10.61 -5.86
N PHE A 718 16.92 11.70 -5.57
CA PHE A 718 16.34 12.87 -4.90
C PHE A 718 15.42 13.63 -5.86
N TRP A 719 14.22 13.99 -5.42
CA TRP A 719 13.30 14.84 -6.17
C TRP A 719 13.55 16.31 -5.81
N VAL A 720 14.04 17.17 -6.71
CA VAL A 720 14.35 16.97 -8.15
C VAL A 720 15.58 17.81 -8.55
N TRP A 721 16.26 17.48 -9.66
CA TRP A 721 17.42 18.24 -10.16
C TRP A 721 17.07 19.72 -10.38
N ARG A 722 16.11 20.00 -11.26
CA ARG A 722 15.59 21.33 -11.59
C ARG A 722 14.08 21.24 -11.81
N GLN A 723 13.39 22.36 -11.66
CA GLN A 723 11.96 22.46 -11.95
C GLN A 723 11.65 23.84 -12.57
N GLY A 724 10.84 23.87 -13.62
CA GLY A 724 10.49 25.11 -14.30
C GLY A 724 9.35 25.84 -13.58
N CYS A 725 9.33 27.16 -13.71
CA CYS A 725 8.34 28.01 -13.05
C CYS A 725 6.90 27.81 -13.54
N GLY A 726 6.73 27.29 -14.77
CA GLY A 726 5.42 26.95 -15.31
C GLY A 726 4.88 25.62 -14.80
N SER A 727 5.66 24.84 -14.06
CA SER A 727 5.26 23.47 -13.70
C SER A 727 4.00 23.49 -12.81
N PRO A 728 3.12 22.47 -12.94
CA PRO A 728 1.91 22.37 -12.14
C PRO A 728 2.16 22.32 -10.61
N GLU A 729 3.31 21.78 -10.18
CA GLU A 729 3.70 21.70 -8.77
C GLU A 729 4.17 23.06 -8.23
N THR A 730 4.55 23.99 -9.11
CA THR A 730 4.99 25.32 -8.72
C THR A 730 3.77 26.20 -8.41
N GLY A 731 3.75 26.89 -7.28
CA GLY A 731 2.68 27.85 -6.95
C GLY A 731 2.55 28.93 -8.03
N SER A 732 1.33 29.39 -8.35
CA SER A 732 1.13 30.43 -9.37
C SER A 732 1.75 31.78 -9.00
N ASP A 733 2.03 31.98 -7.72
CA ASP A 733 2.67 33.15 -7.12
C ASP A 733 4.12 32.89 -6.68
N ALA A 734 4.70 31.74 -7.06
CA ALA A 734 6.05 31.38 -6.67
C ALA A 734 7.09 32.31 -7.33
N THR A 735 8.00 32.84 -6.52
CA THR A 735 9.15 33.64 -7.00
C THR A 735 10.30 32.77 -7.49
N SER A 736 10.33 31.50 -7.07
CA SER A 736 11.32 30.51 -7.49
C SER A 736 10.70 29.11 -7.58
N SER A 737 11.25 28.25 -8.44
CA SER A 737 10.83 26.84 -8.59
C SER A 737 12.00 25.88 -8.36
N GLY A 738 11.70 24.65 -7.91
CA GLY A 738 12.70 23.62 -7.61
C GLY A 738 13.36 23.75 -6.24
N ASN A 739 13.86 22.63 -5.71
CA ASN A 739 14.44 22.53 -4.36
C ASN A 739 15.95 22.24 -4.33
N LEU A 740 16.52 21.64 -5.38
CA LEU A 740 17.97 21.43 -5.50
C LEU A 740 18.60 22.54 -6.32
N VAL A 741 18.48 22.53 -7.64
CA VAL A 741 18.85 23.67 -8.48
C VAL A 741 17.58 24.47 -8.76
N SER A 742 17.42 25.59 -8.06
CA SER A 742 16.21 26.42 -8.16
C SER A 742 16.30 27.41 -9.31
N VAL A 743 15.15 27.72 -9.90
CA VAL A 743 14.99 28.72 -10.96
C VAL A 743 14.35 29.96 -10.37
N ASP A 744 14.94 31.14 -10.58
CA ASP A 744 14.27 32.42 -10.31
C ASP A 744 13.22 32.69 -11.40
N CYS A 745 11.95 32.86 -11.02
CA CYS A 745 10.86 32.93 -11.99
C CYS A 745 10.72 34.28 -12.69
N ALA A 746 11.43 35.32 -12.23
CA ALA A 746 11.44 36.62 -12.89
C ALA A 746 12.55 36.72 -13.95
N THR A 747 13.68 36.05 -13.72
CA THR A 747 14.89 36.18 -14.54
C THR A 747 15.23 34.92 -15.32
N GLY A 748 14.74 33.76 -14.89
CA GLY A 748 15.15 32.44 -15.39
C GLY A 748 16.51 31.97 -14.89
N GLU A 749 17.19 32.73 -14.03
CA GLU A 749 18.51 32.40 -13.51
C GLU A 749 18.48 31.17 -12.59
N LEU A 750 19.51 30.34 -12.71
CA LEU A 750 19.69 29.14 -11.88
C LEU A 750 20.46 29.47 -10.61
N SER A 751 19.91 29.05 -9.48
CA SER A 751 20.59 29.05 -8.20
C SER A 751 21.27 27.70 -7.96
N PRO A 752 22.51 27.68 -7.42
CA PRO A 752 23.22 26.44 -7.14
C PRO A 752 22.54 25.63 -6.03
N PRO A 753 22.83 24.33 -5.91
CA PRO A 753 22.35 23.48 -4.83
C PRO A 753 22.58 24.09 -3.44
N PRO A 754 21.54 24.25 -2.59
CA PRO A 754 21.70 24.83 -1.27
C PRO A 754 22.53 23.90 -0.37
N GLU A 755 23.44 24.47 0.43
CA GLU A 755 24.39 23.71 1.26
C GLU A 755 23.71 22.66 2.17
N GLY A 756 22.53 22.99 2.71
CA GLY A 756 21.75 22.10 3.57
C GLY A 756 21.28 20.82 2.89
N TYR A 757 21.11 20.81 1.57
CA TYR A 757 20.78 19.59 0.80
C TYR A 757 22.01 19.03 0.09
N ALA A 758 22.83 19.90 -0.52
CA ALA A 758 24.02 19.52 -1.26
C ALA A 758 25.03 18.75 -0.39
N THR A 759 25.23 19.16 0.86
CA THR A 759 26.21 18.52 1.76
C THR A 759 25.82 17.07 2.07
N PRO A 760 24.60 16.75 2.55
CA PRO A 760 24.16 15.36 2.70
C PRO A 760 24.20 14.55 1.40
N LEU A 761 23.73 15.13 0.29
CA LEU A 761 23.60 14.42 -0.99
C LEU A 761 24.94 14.07 -1.64
N SER A 762 25.96 14.91 -1.46
CA SER A 762 27.31 14.72 -2.02
C SER A 762 28.25 13.90 -1.12
N ARG A 763 27.73 13.29 -0.04
CA ARG A 763 28.53 12.45 0.86
C ARG A 763 29.13 11.27 0.10
N ALA A 764 30.41 11.00 0.36
CA ALA A 764 31.11 9.85 -0.22
C ALA A 764 30.38 8.53 0.07
N TYR A 765 30.20 7.72 -0.97
CA TYR A 765 29.64 6.37 -0.90
C TYR A 765 30.37 5.47 -1.91
N PRO A 766 30.42 4.16 -1.68
CA PRO A 766 30.99 3.25 -2.67
C PRO A 766 30.01 3.08 -3.83
N ARG A 767 30.42 3.47 -5.05
CA ARG A 767 29.63 3.25 -6.27
C ARG A 767 29.49 1.76 -6.57
N ASP A 768 30.59 1.02 -6.46
CA ASP A 768 30.63 -0.43 -6.55
C ASP A 768 31.52 -1.07 -5.47
N THR A 769 31.16 -2.28 -5.03
CA THR A 769 32.01 -3.07 -4.11
C THR A 769 32.03 -4.54 -4.49
N ARG A 770 33.21 -5.17 -4.39
CA ARG A 770 33.33 -6.63 -4.53
C ARG A 770 32.68 -7.31 -3.33
N ARG A 771 31.84 -8.30 -3.62
CA ARG A 771 31.27 -9.16 -2.58
C ARG A 771 32.35 -9.95 -1.84
N PRO A 772 32.22 -10.12 -0.51
CA PRO A 772 32.87 -11.23 0.17
C PRO A 772 32.33 -12.54 -0.43
N CYS A 773 33.21 -13.39 -0.99
CA CYS A 773 32.78 -14.68 -1.53
C CYS A 773 32.06 -15.52 -0.46
N PRO A 774 30.82 -16.00 -0.70
CA PRO A 774 30.18 -16.95 0.18
C PRO A 774 31.04 -18.22 0.25
N GLY A 775 31.47 -18.63 1.46
CA GLY A 775 32.16 -19.91 1.67
C GLY A 775 33.66 -19.86 1.97
N ARG A 776 34.31 -18.68 2.02
CA ARG A 776 35.69 -18.59 2.53
C ARG A 776 35.69 -18.18 4.00
N THR A 777 35.50 -19.15 4.89
CA THR A 777 35.79 -19.00 6.33
C THR A 777 37.29 -18.76 6.53
N ARG A 778 37.75 -17.52 6.36
CA ARG A 778 39.00 -17.07 6.96
C ARG A 778 38.64 -16.36 8.25
N GLY A 779 38.99 -16.99 9.37
CA GLY A 779 38.81 -16.48 10.72
C GLY A 779 39.52 -15.14 10.93
N ARG A 780 38.82 -14.06 10.59
CA ARG A 780 38.97 -12.74 11.17
C ARG A 780 37.57 -12.21 11.43
N SER A 781 37.31 -11.89 12.69
CA SER A 781 36.05 -11.32 13.17
C SER A 781 35.59 -10.17 12.25
N PRO A 782 34.27 -10.05 11.99
CA PRO A 782 33.76 -8.91 11.25
C PRO A 782 34.05 -7.65 12.07
N VAL A 783 34.77 -6.71 11.48
CA VAL A 783 34.91 -5.36 12.01
C VAL A 783 33.50 -4.78 12.03
N GLY A 784 32.91 -4.69 13.20
CA GLY A 784 31.66 -3.98 13.41
C GLY A 784 31.84 -2.55 12.94
N TRP A 785 30.90 -2.09 12.12
CA TRP A 785 30.73 -0.69 11.75
C TRP A 785 30.70 0.16 13.03
N THR A 786 31.84 0.74 13.41
CA THR A 786 31.96 1.61 14.57
C THR A 786 32.79 2.82 14.25
N ARG A 787 32.14 3.98 14.39
CA ARG A 787 32.70 5.35 14.51
C ARG A 787 33.79 5.73 13.51
N TRP A 788 33.35 6.42 12.46
CA TRP A 788 34.20 7.39 11.77
C TRP A 788 34.75 8.42 12.76
N ARG A 789 36.08 8.51 12.86
CA ARG A 789 36.78 9.63 13.49
C ARG A 789 37.23 10.58 12.38
N PRO A 790 37.04 11.90 12.51
CA PRO A 790 37.57 12.83 11.52
C PRO A 790 39.10 12.86 11.60
N SER A 791 39.73 12.73 10.43
CA SER A 791 41.16 12.86 10.20
C SER A 791 41.64 14.27 10.57
N ARG A 792 42.68 14.32 11.40
CA ARG A 792 43.39 15.55 11.77
C ARG A 792 44.11 16.14 10.55
N ALA A 793 44.04 17.47 10.48
CA ALA A 793 44.77 18.33 9.56
C ALA A 793 46.29 18.12 9.61
N VAL A 794 46.89 18.32 8.44
CA VAL A 794 48.33 18.39 8.14
C VAL A 794 49.02 19.42 9.03
N GLY A 795 50.17 19.06 9.59
CA GLY A 795 51.01 19.97 10.36
C GLY A 795 52.14 20.58 9.52
N THR A 796 52.56 21.78 9.91
CA THR A 796 53.97 22.20 10.17
C THR A 796 53.90 23.58 10.85
N SER A 797 54.42 23.80 12.07
CA SER A 797 55.85 24.04 12.30
C SER A 797 56.23 24.02 13.81
N ARG A 798 57.46 23.51 14.07
CA ARG A 798 58.45 23.77 15.17
C ARG A 798 58.02 24.70 16.33
N SER A 799 58.34 24.49 17.62
CA SER A 799 59.50 23.85 18.27
C SER A 799 59.32 23.70 19.80
N LEU A 800 60.15 22.81 20.39
CA LEU A 800 60.72 22.79 21.77
C LEU A 800 59.85 22.40 23.01
N ARG A 801 59.95 21.11 23.36
CA ARG A 801 60.39 20.44 24.63
C ARG A 801 60.01 21.00 26.05
N PRO A 802 60.03 20.12 27.08
CA PRO A 802 58.99 20.01 28.11
C PRO A 802 59.46 20.32 29.54
N SER A 803 58.54 20.38 30.51
CA SER A 803 58.63 19.61 31.78
C SER A 803 57.52 19.97 32.77
N THR A 804 56.99 18.94 33.44
CA THR A 804 56.58 18.82 34.87
C THR A 804 55.92 20.03 35.56
N ARG A 805 54.86 19.89 36.39
CA ARG A 805 54.87 19.12 37.66
C ARG A 805 53.50 19.31 38.39
N THR A 806 53.06 18.26 39.10
CA THR A 806 52.31 18.28 40.39
C THR A 806 50.90 18.90 40.52
N ALA A 807 49.97 18.03 40.89
CA ALA A 807 48.70 18.25 41.62
C ALA A 807 48.95 18.62 43.12
N PRO A 808 47.99 18.49 44.06
CA PRO A 808 46.55 18.82 44.13
C PRO A 808 46.18 19.58 45.43
N ALA A 809 44.93 20.05 45.58
CA ALA A 809 44.16 20.14 46.86
C ALA A 809 42.94 21.06 46.66
N ALA A 810 41.83 21.05 47.39
CA ALA A 810 41.06 20.08 48.18
C ALA A 810 39.97 20.94 48.87
N ARG A 811 38.71 20.45 48.89
CA ARG A 811 37.67 20.66 49.95
C ARG A 811 37.23 22.11 50.24
N SER A 812 36.01 22.46 50.66
CA SER A 812 34.79 21.73 51.02
C SER A 812 33.63 22.73 51.26
N THR A 813 32.40 22.24 51.04
CA THR A 813 31.19 22.37 51.89
C THR A 813 30.40 23.67 52.05
N SER A 814 29.08 23.48 51.82
CA SER A 814 27.89 24.01 52.54
C SER A 814 27.60 25.51 52.43
N GLY A 815 26.38 26.01 52.27
CA GLY A 815 25.05 25.43 52.45
C GLY A 815 24.15 26.46 53.16
N SER A 816 22.86 26.47 52.78
CA SER A 816 21.69 27.17 53.37
C SER A 816 21.21 28.40 52.59
N ARG A 817 19.97 28.51 52.09
CA ARG A 817 18.57 28.31 52.55
C ARG A 817 17.88 29.66 52.83
N ALA A 818 16.88 29.94 51.98
CA ALA A 818 15.60 30.62 52.24
C ALA A 818 15.63 32.12 52.67
N THR A 819 14.80 33.01 52.12
CA THR A 819 13.34 33.02 52.26
C THR A 819 12.73 34.23 51.52
N ARG A 820 11.49 34.04 50.99
CA ARG A 820 10.30 34.95 50.98
C ARG A 820 10.45 36.38 50.39
N ARG A 821 9.47 37.05 49.79
CA ARG A 821 8.01 36.94 49.62
C ARG A 821 7.59 38.07 48.65
N ARG A 822 6.50 37.88 47.88
CA ARG A 822 5.42 38.85 47.49
C ARG A 822 5.85 40.20 46.82
N THR A 823 5.21 40.76 45.80
CA THR A 823 3.77 40.87 45.48
C THR A 823 3.57 41.57 44.12
N SER A 824 2.43 41.28 43.48
CA SER A 824 1.52 42.17 42.73
C SER A 824 1.94 42.88 41.41
N ALA A 825 1.21 42.48 40.36
CA ALA A 825 0.26 43.30 39.56
C ALA A 825 0.71 44.15 38.34
N ARG A 826 -0.18 44.05 37.33
CA ARG A 826 -0.54 44.98 36.23
C ARG A 826 0.06 44.78 34.82
N ARG A 827 -0.84 44.34 33.92
CA ARG A 827 -1.24 44.89 32.60
C ARG A 827 -0.26 45.79 31.82
N ALA A 828 0.03 45.37 30.57
CA ALA A 828 -0.10 46.08 29.28
C ALA A 828 0.43 45.08 28.21
N SER A 829 -0.24 44.63 27.13
CA SER A 829 -0.86 45.28 25.96
C SER A 829 0.09 46.14 25.11
N THR A 830 0.66 45.55 24.04
CA THR A 830 0.95 46.09 22.68
C THR A 830 1.68 44.98 21.90
N THR A 831 1.13 44.31 20.88
CA THR A 831 0.92 44.67 19.45
C THR A 831 2.16 45.12 18.67
N TRP A 832 2.18 44.68 17.40
CA TRP A 832 3.06 44.99 16.25
C TRP A 832 4.35 44.17 16.20
N SER A 833 4.72 43.52 15.09
CA SER A 833 4.17 43.44 13.73
C SER A 833 4.97 42.36 12.98
#